data_AF-A0A1H2KE68-F1
#
_entry.id   AF-A0A1H2KE68-F1
#
_cell.length_a   1.000
_cell.length_b   1.000
_cell.length_c   1.000
_cell.angle_alpha   90.00
_cell.angle_beta   90.00
_cell.angle_gamma   90.00
#
_symmetry.space_group_name_H-M   'P 1'
#
loop_
_entity.id
_entity.type
_entity.pdbx_description
1 polymer ?
#
loop_
_entity_poly.entity_id
_entity_poly.type
_entity_poly.pdbx_seq_one_letter_code
_entity_poly.pdbx_strand_id
1 'polypeptide(L)'
;MVAALVALLAVAATAVPAQQASALDAAPAATAVVASPELPTPPDDEDVAPLPPSTPEQEDASTELIERYAPVVRIREQLEACGDGEPYLPVDVDVIFDNDGVALRGPWTSNDLVGIAPSEDRIESGLLEYHLDFPGDALDPGCGYEQWGRQISEGTAPTVYGRVVADPARPGHVAVQYWFFYVYNDFNNLHEGDWEMIQLIIDAPDAMAALDVEPASVGYSQHSSAERARWGDEKLELVDGTHPVVYPAEGSHANFFTDALYLGASSAAGVGCDDTTGPHTELANLQTEAVPTDTDDYLAGYPWLGFEGRWGERQEAFYNGPTGPNMKYQWTAPIRWSENSWRDSSATVPLGSSLGPSATGAFCGVVEGGSNLLLQLIRNPAAVLLVLAGLVVALFVVATRTTWTPGDPVPVAQRRSWGRIIVAARRMYTRHPLLFTGIGLVYVPVMLAAAGLQWVLVEAGELTSLVDTDGDQNAATVFIVVLMGGAISLLAYFCVVAATAHALRALDDGERVTVLSAYRAVRAKLRPLALVAVRLVVVCWALLLFVFTAPLALIYAVRNGFAVQAVMIEDKSTGEAFRRSREAVRGQWWRATAVAALVVGLGAITGPLVGVILLLVSDGSFNVINLITALVYVVTIPFVALVLGYLYFDLSLRAGSPDVGEDRPEVVAGALPRE
;
A
#
# COMPACT_ATOMS: atom_id res chain seq x y z
N MET A 1 11.67 22.55 -13.77
CA MET A 1 11.25 21.48 -12.85
C MET A 1 9.97 21.87 -12.13
N VAL A 2 9.96 22.76 -11.13
CA VAL A 2 8.71 23.17 -10.44
C VAL A 2 7.62 23.66 -11.40
N ALA A 3 7.91 24.60 -12.31
CA ALA A 3 6.89 25.09 -13.27
C ALA A 3 6.39 24.02 -14.27
N ALA A 4 7.23 23.05 -14.65
CA ALA A 4 6.84 21.98 -15.56
C ALA A 4 6.06 20.88 -14.82
N LEU A 5 6.46 20.57 -13.58
CA LEU A 5 5.74 19.67 -12.68
C LEU A 5 4.39 20.29 -12.29
N VAL A 6 4.34 21.59 -11.99
CA VAL A 6 3.11 22.36 -11.71
C VAL A 6 2.23 22.42 -12.95
N ALA A 7 2.78 22.59 -14.16
CA ALA A 7 1.99 22.53 -15.39
C ALA A 7 1.46 21.11 -15.65
N LEU A 8 2.24 20.06 -15.37
CA LEU A 8 1.79 18.67 -15.49
C LEU A 8 0.72 18.34 -14.45
N LEU A 9 0.90 18.80 -13.20
CA LEU A 9 -0.06 18.69 -12.10
C LEU A 9 -1.32 19.51 -12.37
N ALA A 10 -1.21 20.68 -13.01
CA ALA A 10 -2.37 21.49 -13.39
C ALA A 10 -3.16 20.86 -14.54
N VAL A 11 -2.47 20.29 -15.54
CA VAL A 11 -3.13 19.51 -16.61
C VAL A 11 -3.77 18.24 -16.05
N ALA A 12 -3.09 17.55 -15.13
CA ALA A 12 -3.64 16.39 -14.41
C ALA A 12 -4.86 16.79 -13.56
N ALA A 13 -4.81 17.90 -12.83
CA ALA A 13 -5.92 18.43 -12.03
C ALA A 13 -7.14 18.85 -12.89
N THR A 14 -6.94 19.11 -14.19
CA THR A 14 -8.06 19.35 -15.13
C THR A 14 -8.55 18.07 -15.82
N ALA A 15 -7.78 16.98 -15.79
CA ALA A 15 -8.10 15.72 -16.46
C ALA A 15 -8.66 14.65 -15.50
N VAL A 16 -8.42 14.81 -14.19
CA VAL A 16 -8.99 13.99 -13.14
C VAL A 16 -10.11 14.80 -12.48
N PRO A 17 -11.37 14.32 -12.48
CA PRO A 17 -12.43 15.01 -11.74
C PRO A 17 -11.99 15.10 -10.28
N ALA A 18 -11.87 16.33 -9.78
CA ALA A 18 -11.68 16.57 -8.36
C ALA A 18 -12.92 16.05 -7.62
N GLN A 19 -12.72 15.53 -6.42
CA GLN A 19 -13.77 15.21 -5.47
C GLN A 19 -14.77 16.38 -5.45
N GLN A 20 -15.94 16.20 -6.08
CA GLN A 20 -17.05 17.11 -5.82
C GLN A 20 -17.51 16.73 -4.42
N ALA A 21 -16.94 17.39 -3.42
CA ALA A 21 -17.53 17.46 -2.11
C ALA A 21 -18.96 17.97 -2.33
N SER A 22 -19.91 17.04 -2.26
CA SER A 22 -21.29 17.40 -1.98
C SER A 22 -21.24 18.21 -0.68
N ALA A 23 -22.07 19.23 -0.51
CA ALA A 23 -22.00 20.12 0.66
C ALA A 23 -22.33 19.40 2.00
N LEU A 24 -22.45 18.07 2.01
CA LEU A 24 -22.53 17.20 3.18
C LEU A 24 -21.16 16.59 3.59
N ASP A 25 -20.12 16.66 2.75
CA ASP A 25 -18.80 16.04 3.00
C ASP A 25 -17.70 17.04 3.44
N ALA A 26 -18.07 18.26 3.83
CA ALA A 26 -17.09 19.27 4.27
C ALA A 26 -16.62 19.03 5.73
N ALA A 27 -15.95 17.90 5.99
CA ALA A 27 -15.00 17.82 7.09
C ALA A 27 -13.65 18.39 6.62
N PRO A 28 -12.97 19.24 7.40
CA PRO A 28 -11.81 19.98 6.92
C PRO A 28 -10.64 19.02 6.65
N ALA A 29 -10.23 18.96 5.38
CA ALA A 29 -8.94 18.44 4.98
C ALA A 29 -7.83 19.18 5.73
N ALA A 30 -6.91 18.41 6.32
CA ALA A 30 -5.81 18.81 7.21
C ALA A 30 -6.14 18.96 8.71
N THR A 31 -6.85 17.98 9.29
CA THR A 31 -6.70 17.56 10.71
C THR A 31 -7.05 16.07 10.95
N ALA A 32 -7.13 15.26 9.89
CA ALA A 32 -7.61 13.87 9.95
C ALA A 32 -6.56 12.83 10.40
N VAL A 33 -5.87 13.08 11.51
CA VAL A 33 -5.00 12.07 12.17
C VAL A 33 -5.41 11.87 13.65
N VAL A 34 -6.47 12.52 14.14
CA VAL A 34 -6.81 12.52 15.59
C VAL A 34 -8.29 12.21 15.88
N ALA A 35 -9.09 11.82 14.88
CA ALA A 35 -10.47 11.39 15.14
C ALA A 35 -10.57 9.87 14.96
N SER A 36 -10.96 9.17 16.02
CA SER A 36 -11.49 7.80 15.92
C SER A 36 -12.60 7.79 14.85
N PRO A 37 -12.68 6.77 13.97
CA PRO A 37 -13.86 6.59 13.16
C PRO A 37 -14.94 6.01 14.09
N GLU A 38 -15.53 6.88 14.92
CA GLU A 38 -16.83 6.57 15.50
C GLU A 38 -17.80 6.48 14.32
N LEU A 39 -18.40 5.30 14.13
CA LEU A 39 -19.45 5.11 13.14
C LEU A 39 -20.52 6.18 13.41
N PRO A 40 -21.04 6.85 12.37
CA PRO A 40 -22.09 7.84 12.56
C PRO A 40 -23.28 7.19 13.30
N THR A 41 -23.72 7.83 14.38
CA THR A 41 -24.95 7.44 15.06
C THR A 41 -26.12 7.53 14.07
N PRO A 42 -27.12 6.64 14.15
CA PRO A 42 -28.30 6.75 13.32
C PRO A 42 -28.89 8.17 13.44
N PRO A 43 -29.39 8.79 12.37
CA PRO A 43 -30.11 10.05 12.48
C PRO A 43 -31.35 9.85 13.39
N ASP A 44 -31.59 10.84 14.26
CA ASP A 44 -32.76 10.88 15.15
C ASP A 44 -34.04 10.96 14.29
N ASP A 45 -34.77 9.85 14.21
CA ASP A 45 -36.16 9.83 13.73
C ASP A 45 -37.07 9.79 14.96
N GLU A 46 -37.57 10.95 15.42
CA GLU A 46 -38.36 11.11 16.65
C GLU A 46 -39.76 10.45 16.63
N ASP A 47 -40.13 9.63 15.64
CA ASP A 47 -41.53 9.16 15.48
C ASP A 47 -41.71 7.72 14.95
N VAL A 48 -40.71 6.83 15.09
CA VAL A 48 -40.86 5.41 14.70
C VAL A 48 -41.18 4.54 15.91
N ALA A 49 -42.37 3.91 15.91
CA ALA A 49 -42.75 2.97 16.97
C ALA A 49 -41.81 1.75 16.98
N PRO A 50 -41.42 1.24 18.16
CA PRO A 50 -40.68 -0.02 18.26
C PRO A 50 -41.44 -1.16 17.59
N LEU A 51 -40.70 -2.12 17.02
CA LEU A 51 -41.30 -3.35 16.53
C LEU A 51 -41.94 -4.13 17.69
N PRO A 52 -43.06 -4.82 17.47
CA PRO A 52 -43.61 -5.73 18.47
C PRO A 52 -42.62 -6.86 18.75
N PRO A 53 -42.67 -7.47 19.95
CA PRO A 53 -41.85 -8.64 20.27
C PRO A 53 -42.14 -9.77 19.28
N SER A 54 -41.10 -10.54 18.99
CA SER A 54 -41.14 -11.67 18.08
C SER A 54 -41.99 -12.81 18.67
N THR A 55 -42.71 -13.51 17.78
CA THR A 55 -43.46 -14.71 18.17
C THR A 55 -42.57 -15.94 18.07
N PRO A 56 -42.85 -17.05 18.78
CA PRO A 56 -42.07 -18.28 18.63
C PRO A 56 -41.95 -18.77 17.18
N GLU A 57 -43.00 -18.63 16.39
CA GLU A 57 -43.02 -18.96 14.95
C GLU A 57 -42.10 -18.06 14.11
N GLN A 58 -41.88 -16.81 14.54
CA GLN A 58 -40.92 -15.90 13.90
C GLN A 58 -39.50 -16.27 14.29
N GLU A 59 -39.25 -16.65 15.55
CA GLU A 59 -37.93 -17.11 16.00
C GLU A 59 -37.50 -18.43 15.35
N ASP A 60 -38.43 -19.37 15.17
CA ASP A 60 -38.19 -20.59 14.40
C ASP A 60 -37.83 -20.26 12.93
N ALA A 61 -38.57 -19.31 12.31
CA ALA A 61 -38.28 -18.85 10.95
C ALA A 61 -36.93 -18.11 10.86
N SER A 62 -36.58 -17.31 11.86
CA SER A 62 -35.29 -16.64 11.96
C SER A 62 -34.15 -17.64 12.01
N THR A 63 -34.28 -18.69 12.83
CA THR A 63 -33.29 -19.78 12.93
C THR A 63 -33.13 -20.49 11.59
N GLU A 64 -34.23 -20.82 10.91
CA GLU A 64 -34.17 -21.46 9.59
C GLU A 64 -33.49 -20.58 8.53
N LEU A 65 -33.72 -19.25 8.54
CA LEU A 65 -33.03 -18.31 7.64
C LEU A 65 -31.51 -18.24 7.93
N ILE A 66 -31.14 -18.24 9.21
CA ILE A 66 -29.74 -18.22 9.66
C ILE A 66 -29.01 -19.50 9.20
N GLU A 67 -29.64 -20.66 9.34
CA GLU A 67 -29.04 -21.92 8.89
C GLU A 67 -28.95 -21.99 7.36
N ARG A 68 -29.99 -21.53 6.66
CA ARG A 68 -30.07 -21.59 5.18
C ARG A 68 -29.01 -20.75 4.48
N TYR A 69 -28.69 -19.58 5.02
CA TYR A 69 -27.77 -18.62 4.40
C TYR A 69 -26.43 -18.51 5.14
N ALA A 70 -26.10 -19.48 6.00
CA ALA A 70 -24.85 -19.49 6.77
C ALA A 70 -23.63 -19.35 5.84
N PRO A 71 -22.64 -18.50 6.15
CA PRO A 71 -21.51 -18.26 5.26
C PRO A 71 -20.54 -19.45 5.23
N VAL A 72 -19.85 -19.59 4.10
CA VAL A 72 -18.62 -20.38 3.99
C VAL A 72 -17.43 -19.42 4.05
N VAL A 73 -16.53 -19.62 5.01
CA VAL A 73 -15.40 -18.71 5.23
C VAL A 73 -14.12 -19.34 4.70
N ARG A 74 -13.43 -18.61 3.81
CA ARG A 74 -12.11 -18.97 3.24
C ARG A 74 -11.08 -17.94 3.67
N ILE A 75 -10.17 -18.33 4.54
CA ILE A 75 -9.08 -17.47 5.04
C ILE A 75 -7.76 -17.79 4.34
N ARG A 76 -6.82 -16.84 4.30
CA ARG A 76 -5.46 -17.12 3.79
C ARG A 76 -4.80 -18.23 4.61
N GLU A 77 -4.25 -19.23 3.95
CA GLU A 77 -3.60 -20.35 4.63
C GLU A 77 -2.32 -19.90 5.34
N GLN A 78 -2.23 -20.21 6.64
CA GLN A 78 -1.01 -20.04 7.43
C GLN A 78 -0.33 -21.40 7.66
N LEU A 79 0.84 -21.62 7.07
CA LEU A 79 1.56 -22.90 7.14
C LEU A 79 2.47 -23.04 8.37
N GLU A 80 3.00 -21.92 8.85
CA GLU A 80 3.91 -21.86 10.00
C GLU A 80 3.37 -20.86 11.01
N ALA A 81 3.42 -21.21 12.30
CA ALA A 81 3.02 -20.29 13.36
C ALA A 81 3.87 -19.01 13.31
N CYS A 82 3.22 -17.85 13.50
CA CYS A 82 3.83 -16.53 13.35
C CYS A 82 4.39 -16.27 11.93
N GLY A 83 3.88 -16.99 10.92
CA GLY A 83 4.25 -16.87 9.50
C GLY A 83 3.22 -16.11 8.69
N ASP A 84 3.43 -16.04 7.37
CA ASP A 84 2.50 -15.46 6.39
C ASP A 84 1.17 -16.24 6.35
N GLY A 85 0.05 -15.52 6.21
CA GLY A 85 -1.30 -16.08 6.22
C GLY A 85 -2.06 -15.72 7.50
N GLU A 86 -3.37 -15.93 7.51
CA GLU A 86 -4.25 -15.48 8.60
C GLU A 86 -4.15 -16.39 9.83
N PRO A 87 -3.61 -15.93 10.97
CA PRO A 87 -3.54 -16.73 12.20
C PRO A 87 -4.83 -16.72 13.03
N TYR A 88 -5.70 -15.71 12.88
CA TYR A 88 -6.86 -15.47 13.71
C TYR A 88 -8.13 -16.04 13.05
N LEU A 89 -8.77 -16.99 13.73
CA LEU A 89 -10.07 -17.52 13.33
C LEU A 89 -11.18 -16.76 14.05
N PRO A 90 -12.41 -16.70 13.51
CA PRO A 90 -13.54 -16.21 14.27
C PRO A 90 -13.77 -17.14 15.47
N VAL A 91 -13.73 -16.60 16.68
CA VAL A 91 -13.80 -17.39 17.93
C VAL A 91 -15.16 -17.29 18.57
N ASP A 92 -15.54 -18.33 19.30
CA ASP A 92 -16.63 -18.25 20.26
C ASP A 92 -16.27 -17.23 21.35
N VAL A 93 -17.08 -16.20 21.52
CA VAL A 93 -16.87 -15.10 22.47
C VAL A 93 -16.79 -15.60 23.90
N ASP A 94 -17.47 -16.71 24.23
CA ASP A 94 -17.49 -17.29 25.58
C ASP A 94 -16.07 -17.64 26.09
N VAL A 95 -15.11 -17.90 25.18
CA VAL A 95 -13.72 -18.21 25.55
C VAL A 95 -12.96 -17.02 26.18
N ILE A 96 -13.50 -15.81 26.05
CA ILE A 96 -12.96 -14.57 26.64
C ILE A 96 -13.32 -14.46 28.12
N PHE A 97 -14.45 -15.03 28.53
CA PHE A 97 -14.96 -14.89 29.90
C PHE A 97 -14.41 -15.96 30.84
N ASP A 98 -14.38 -15.63 32.12
CA ASP A 98 -13.75 -16.43 33.18
C ASP A 98 -12.28 -16.81 32.88
N ASN A 99 -11.64 -16.08 31.96
CA ASN A 99 -10.27 -16.27 31.51
C ASN A 99 -9.32 -15.36 32.31
N ASP A 100 -8.36 -15.95 33.02
CA ASP A 100 -7.43 -15.19 33.88
C ASP A 100 -6.41 -14.34 33.12
N GLY A 101 -6.33 -14.50 31.79
CA GLY A 101 -5.60 -13.62 30.89
C GLY A 101 -6.32 -12.31 30.56
N VAL A 102 -7.64 -12.22 30.77
CA VAL A 102 -8.46 -11.05 30.40
C VAL A 102 -8.72 -10.18 31.63
N ALA A 103 -8.48 -8.88 31.50
CA ALA A 103 -8.74 -7.89 32.55
C ALA A 103 -9.91 -6.98 32.19
N LEU A 104 -10.83 -6.77 33.13
CA LEU A 104 -11.83 -5.71 33.03
C LEU A 104 -11.27 -4.43 33.64
N ARG A 105 -11.19 -3.37 32.84
CA ARG A 105 -10.65 -2.07 33.23
C ARG A 105 -11.66 -0.96 32.99
N GLY A 106 -11.75 0.01 33.88
CA GLY A 106 -12.62 1.18 33.76
C GLY A 106 -13.42 1.55 35.01
N PRO A 107 -14.13 2.69 34.98
CA PRO A 107 -13.94 3.77 34.00
C PRO A 107 -12.59 4.44 34.27
N TRP A 108 -12.03 5.13 33.26
CA TRP A 108 -10.62 5.52 33.26
C TRP A 108 -10.21 6.41 34.46
N THR A 109 -9.34 5.87 35.33
CA THR A 109 -8.70 6.58 36.44
C THR A 109 -7.24 6.12 36.59
N SER A 110 -6.49 6.66 37.56
CA SER A 110 -5.11 6.20 37.82
C SER A 110 -5.01 4.76 38.35
N ASN A 111 -6.12 4.16 38.76
CA ASN A 111 -6.22 2.76 39.16
C ASN A 111 -7.51 2.19 38.57
N ASP A 112 -7.45 1.83 37.29
CA ASP A 112 -8.59 1.47 36.46
C ASP A 112 -8.86 -0.05 36.42
N LEU A 113 -8.01 -0.90 36.98
CA LEU A 113 -8.26 -2.33 37.05
C LEU A 113 -9.44 -2.65 37.99
N VAL A 114 -10.50 -3.22 37.44
CA VAL A 114 -11.67 -3.70 38.18
C VAL A 114 -11.43 -5.12 38.68
N GLY A 115 -10.90 -5.98 37.80
CA GLY A 115 -10.61 -7.39 38.09
C GLY A 115 -10.05 -8.11 36.86
N ILE A 116 -9.63 -9.36 37.05
CA ILE A 116 -9.26 -10.31 35.99
C ILE A 116 -10.34 -11.39 35.92
N ALA A 117 -10.40 -12.13 34.80
CA ALA A 117 -11.42 -13.14 34.54
C ALA A 117 -12.84 -12.59 34.76
N PRO A 118 -13.27 -11.57 34.00
CA PRO A 118 -14.64 -11.08 34.10
C PRO A 118 -15.62 -12.19 33.68
N SER A 119 -16.70 -12.35 34.44
CA SER A 119 -17.82 -13.18 34.05
C SER A 119 -18.78 -12.42 33.14
N GLU A 120 -19.61 -13.14 32.39
CA GLU A 120 -20.65 -12.53 31.54
C GLU A 120 -21.67 -11.71 32.34
N ASP A 121 -22.16 -12.25 33.46
CA ASP A 121 -23.06 -11.55 34.40
C ASP A 121 -22.50 -10.18 34.84
N ARG A 122 -21.17 -10.01 34.84
CA ARG A 122 -20.53 -8.77 35.26
C ARG A 122 -20.67 -7.67 34.21
N ILE A 123 -20.73 -8.04 32.94
CA ILE A 123 -20.72 -7.11 31.81
C ILE A 123 -22.10 -6.91 31.17
N GLU A 124 -23.06 -7.81 31.43
CA GLU A 124 -24.42 -7.76 30.87
C GLU A 124 -25.14 -6.43 31.18
N SER A 125 -24.81 -5.79 32.30
CA SER A 125 -25.52 -4.63 32.82
C SER A 125 -25.23 -3.32 32.08
N GLY A 126 -24.44 -3.36 31.02
CA GLY A 126 -23.89 -2.17 30.36
C GLY A 126 -22.74 -1.57 31.16
N LEU A 127 -21.59 -1.40 30.51
CA LEU A 127 -20.36 -0.86 31.10
C LEU A 127 -19.68 0.10 30.12
N LEU A 128 -20.35 1.22 29.84
CA LEU A 128 -19.81 2.27 28.99
C LEU A 128 -18.44 2.77 29.51
N GLU A 129 -17.49 2.98 28.59
CA GLU A 129 -16.09 3.38 28.86
C GLU A 129 -15.20 2.33 29.56
N TYR A 130 -15.68 1.09 29.75
CA TYR A 130 -14.84 -0.01 30.21
C TYR A 130 -14.18 -0.74 29.04
N HIS A 131 -13.12 -1.49 29.35
CA HIS A 131 -12.29 -2.22 28.40
C HIS A 131 -12.10 -3.66 28.87
N LEU A 132 -12.22 -4.61 27.94
CA LEU A 132 -11.75 -5.99 28.09
C LEU A 132 -10.32 -6.07 27.56
N ASP A 133 -9.34 -5.85 28.43
CA ASP A 133 -7.91 -5.81 28.13
C ASP A 133 -7.35 -7.24 28.02
N PHE A 134 -6.85 -7.62 26.84
CA PHE A 134 -6.32 -8.95 26.52
C PHE A 134 -4.82 -9.05 26.88
N PRO A 135 -4.25 -10.26 27.02
CA PRO A 135 -2.88 -10.39 27.52
C PRO A 135 -1.85 -10.05 26.43
N GLY A 136 -1.28 -8.86 26.47
CA GLY A 136 -0.21 -8.48 25.54
C GLY A 136 0.18 -7.01 25.56
N ASP A 137 0.75 -6.56 24.43
CA ASP A 137 0.93 -5.16 24.05
C ASP A 137 0.40 -5.05 22.61
N ALA A 138 -0.74 -4.40 22.41
CA ALA A 138 -1.38 -4.37 21.09
C ALA A 138 -0.54 -3.60 20.07
N LEU A 139 0.43 -2.78 20.49
CA LEU A 139 1.31 -2.06 19.57
C LEU A 139 2.66 -2.79 19.35
N ASP A 140 2.86 -3.92 20.03
CA ASP A 140 3.98 -4.85 19.86
C ASP A 140 3.55 -6.32 19.93
N PRO A 141 2.59 -6.75 19.10
CA PRO A 141 1.91 -8.03 19.27
C PRO A 141 2.87 -9.22 19.21
N GLY A 142 3.96 -9.10 18.44
CA GLY A 142 4.88 -10.21 18.21
C GLY A 142 4.10 -11.43 17.69
N CYS A 143 4.09 -12.52 18.45
CA CYS A 143 3.24 -13.68 18.20
C CYS A 143 2.38 -14.02 19.43
N GLY A 144 2.18 -13.06 20.33
CA GLY A 144 1.48 -13.25 21.58
C GLY A 144 -0.01 -13.54 21.38
N TYR A 145 -0.69 -12.69 20.60
CA TYR A 145 -2.13 -12.83 20.37
C TYR A 145 -2.47 -14.07 19.54
N GLU A 146 -1.65 -14.46 18.54
CA GLU A 146 -1.84 -15.72 17.81
C GLU A 146 -1.79 -16.93 18.78
N GLN A 147 -0.76 -16.98 19.62
CA GLN A 147 -0.58 -18.09 20.57
C GLN A 147 -1.70 -18.13 21.60
N TRP A 148 -2.08 -16.97 22.13
CA TRP A 148 -3.15 -16.85 23.10
C TRP A 148 -4.53 -17.20 22.49
N GLY A 149 -4.85 -16.67 21.30
CA GLY A 149 -6.07 -16.99 20.57
C GLY A 149 -6.22 -18.49 20.33
N ARG A 150 -5.15 -19.15 19.87
CA ARG A 150 -5.15 -20.62 19.70
C ARG A 150 -5.32 -21.39 21.01
N GLN A 151 -4.76 -20.86 22.11
CA GLN A 151 -4.88 -21.48 23.43
C GLN A 151 -6.31 -21.39 23.97
N ILE A 152 -6.94 -20.23 23.89
CA ILE A 152 -8.28 -20.02 24.45
C ILE A 152 -9.37 -20.71 23.62
N SER A 153 -9.14 -20.87 22.31
CA SER A 153 -10.03 -21.60 21.41
C SER A 153 -9.68 -23.10 21.29
N GLU A 154 -8.77 -23.63 22.11
CA GLU A 154 -8.43 -25.05 22.07
C GLU A 154 -9.65 -25.91 22.43
N GLY A 155 -10.12 -26.70 21.46
CA GLY A 155 -11.27 -27.58 21.64
C GLY A 155 -12.63 -26.93 21.36
N THR A 156 -12.66 -25.66 20.93
CA THR A 156 -13.87 -25.02 20.38
C THR A 156 -13.85 -25.05 18.85
N ALA A 157 -15.02 -24.86 18.24
CA ALA A 157 -15.13 -24.62 16.82
C ALA A 157 -15.01 -23.11 16.54
N PRO A 158 -14.52 -22.69 15.36
CA PRO A 158 -14.74 -21.33 14.90
C PRO A 158 -16.24 -21.02 14.87
N THR A 159 -16.64 -19.83 15.31
CA THR A 159 -18.06 -19.50 15.53
C THR A 159 -18.47 -18.22 14.81
N VAL A 160 -19.68 -18.22 14.24
CA VAL A 160 -20.34 -17.05 13.66
C VAL A 160 -21.73 -16.88 14.30
N TYR A 161 -22.10 -15.64 14.61
CA TYR A 161 -23.39 -15.33 15.25
C TYR A 161 -24.39 -14.79 14.23
N GLY A 162 -25.43 -15.57 13.95
CA GLY A 162 -26.52 -15.22 13.06
C GLY A 162 -27.62 -14.43 13.77
N ARG A 163 -28.17 -13.39 13.14
CA ARG A 163 -29.32 -12.63 13.66
C ARG A 163 -30.25 -12.22 12.52
N VAL A 164 -31.56 -12.38 12.72
CA VAL A 164 -32.58 -11.86 11.80
C VAL A 164 -33.25 -10.66 12.45
N VAL A 165 -33.34 -9.54 11.72
CA VAL A 165 -33.87 -8.30 12.29
C VAL A 165 -34.49 -7.42 11.20
N ALA A 166 -35.60 -6.75 11.52
CA ALA A 166 -36.18 -5.71 10.69
C ALA A 166 -35.77 -4.31 11.17
N ASP A 167 -35.75 -3.33 10.27
CA ASP A 167 -35.53 -1.92 10.61
C ASP A 167 -36.91 -1.22 10.73
N PRO A 168 -37.31 -0.74 11.93
CA PRO A 168 -38.62 -0.11 12.13
C PRO A 168 -38.88 1.05 11.17
N ALA A 169 -37.83 1.78 10.77
CA ALA A 169 -37.95 2.92 9.87
C ALA A 169 -38.10 2.50 8.41
N ARG A 170 -37.78 1.25 8.06
CA ARG A 170 -37.79 0.68 6.70
C ARG A 170 -38.61 -0.63 6.68
N PRO A 171 -39.94 -0.55 6.83
CA PRO A 171 -40.78 -1.74 6.80
C PRO A 171 -40.74 -2.42 5.43
N GLY A 172 -40.97 -3.74 5.40
CA GLY A 172 -40.94 -4.53 4.17
C GLY A 172 -39.56 -5.08 3.79
N HIS A 173 -38.56 -4.90 4.66
CA HIS A 173 -37.24 -5.50 4.52
C HIS A 173 -36.82 -6.17 5.83
N VAL A 174 -36.15 -7.31 5.71
CA VAL A 174 -35.50 -8.04 6.80
C VAL A 174 -34.02 -8.18 6.48
N ALA A 175 -33.17 -7.96 7.49
CA ALA A 175 -31.75 -8.21 7.43
C ALA A 175 -31.42 -9.55 8.10
N VAL A 176 -30.64 -10.39 7.43
CA VAL A 176 -30.00 -11.57 8.02
C VAL A 176 -28.51 -11.24 8.18
N GLN A 177 -28.04 -11.12 9.42
CA GLN A 177 -26.68 -10.73 9.77
C GLN A 177 -25.90 -11.93 10.25
N TYR A 178 -24.60 -11.96 9.93
CA TYR A 178 -23.64 -12.92 10.46
C TYR A 178 -22.45 -12.15 11.01
N TRP A 179 -22.18 -12.27 12.30
CA TRP A 179 -21.14 -11.53 13.02
C TRP A 179 -19.95 -12.44 13.37
N PHE A 180 -18.75 -11.95 13.12
CA PHE A 180 -17.47 -12.62 13.37
C PHE A 180 -16.71 -11.84 14.44
N PHE A 181 -16.21 -12.54 15.45
CA PHE A 181 -15.32 -11.97 16.46
C PHE A 181 -13.91 -12.54 16.33
N TYR A 182 -12.92 -11.67 16.17
CA TYR A 182 -11.51 -12.04 16.18
C TYR A 182 -10.83 -11.46 17.41
N VAL A 183 -9.88 -12.21 17.97
CA VAL A 183 -9.21 -11.79 19.21
C VAL A 183 -8.28 -10.58 19.00
N TYR A 184 -7.84 -10.32 17.77
CA TYR A 184 -6.86 -9.28 17.47
C TYR A 184 -6.90 -8.89 16.01
N ASN A 185 -6.82 -7.58 15.70
CA ASN A 185 -6.66 -7.00 14.36
C ASN A 185 -5.17 -6.64 14.12
N ASP A 186 -4.50 -7.43 13.28
CA ASP A 186 -3.09 -7.26 12.88
C ASP A 186 -2.95 -6.51 11.55
N PHE A 187 -3.61 -5.36 11.44
CA PHE A 187 -3.55 -4.48 10.27
C PHE A 187 -2.82 -3.15 10.58
N ASN A 188 -2.91 -2.17 9.67
CA ASN A 188 -2.32 -0.84 9.86
C ASN A 188 -2.81 -0.12 11.14
N ASN A 189 -3.96 -0.50 11.67
CA ASN A 189 -4.60 0.02 12.88
C ASN A 189 -4.65 -1.04 14.00
N LEU A 190 -3.50 -1.60 14.38
CA LEU A 190 -3.38 -2.61 15.43
C LEU A 190 -4.31 -2.40 16.64
N HIS A 191 -5.18 -3.37 16.94
CA HIS A 191 -6.00 -3.33 18.16
C HIS A 191 -6.43 -4.74 18.59
N GLU A 192 -6.59 -4.90 19.89
CA GLU A 192 -7.25 -6.08 20.46
C GLU A 192 -8.74 -6.08 20.14
N GLY A 193 -9.28 -7.28 19.92
CA GLY A 193 -10.68 -7.49 19.57
C GLY A 193 -11.02 -6.95 18.18
N ASP A 194 -11.82 -7.69 17.42
CA ASP A 194 -12.33 -7.22 16.15
C ASP A 194 -13.70 -7.79 15.83
N TRP A 195 -14.59 -6.95 15.28
CA TRP A 195 -15.97 -7.31 15.01
C TRP A 195 -16.34 -6.98 13.57
N GLU A 196 -16.48 -8.02 12.77
CA GLU A 196 -16.82 -7.95 11.35
C GLU A 196 -18.15 -8.64 11.07
N MET A 197 -18.74 -8.43 9.89
CA MET A 197 -20.02 -9.06 9.53
C MET A 197 -20.28 -9.19 8.03
N ILE A 198 -21.17 -10.12 7.67
CA ILE A 198 -21.90 -10.06 6.39
C ILE A 198 -23.40 -9.90 6.64
N GLN A 199 -24.12 -9.22 5.73
CA GLN A 199 -25.55 -8.96 5.89
C GLN A 199 -26.29 -9.16 4.57
N LEU A 200 -27.32 -9.98 4.59
CA LEU A 200 -28.25 -10.16 3.49
C LEU A 200 -29.49 -9.28 3.72
N ILE A 201 -30.04 -8.74 2.65
CA ILE A 201 -31.30 -7.99 2.65
C ILE A 201 -32.34 -8.80 1.91
N ILE A 202 -33.46 -9.13 2.56
CA ILE A 202 -34.60 -9.82 1.97
C ILE A 202 -35.79 -8.87 1.93
N ASP A 203 -36.44 -8.75 0.76
CA ASP A 203 -37.61 -7.91 0.55
C ASP A 203 -38.89 -8.59 1.08
N ALA A 204 -38.97 -8.69 2.40
CA ALA A 204 -40.06 -9.30 3.13
C ALA A 204 -40.43 -8.49 4.38
N PRO A 205 -41.71 -8.52 4.81
CA PRO A 205 -42.16 -7.78 5.99
C PRO A 205 -41.67 -8.37 7.33
N ASP A 206 -41.36 -9.66 7.38
CA ASP A 206 -40.96 -10.40 8.58
C ASP A 206 -40.20 -11.70 8.20
N ALA A 207 -39.65 -12.38 9.22
CA ALA A 207 -38.86 -13.59 9.05
C ALA A 207 -39.65 -14.74 8.41
N MET A 208 -40.93 -14.88 8.74
CA MET A 208 -41.77 -15.94 8.18
C MET A 208 -41.99 -15.77 6.67
N ALA A 209 -42.30 -14.54 6.23
CA ALA A 209 -42.45 -14.24 4.82
C ALA A 209 -41.12 -14.33 4.06
N ALA A 210 -40.00 -14.04 4.74
CA ALA A 210 -38.66 -14.13 4.15
C ALA A 210 -38.25 -15.57 3.79
N LEU A 211 -38.86 -16.61 4.39
CA LEU A 211 -38.58 -18.01 4.04
C LEU A 211 -38.94 -18.37 2.59
N ASP A 212 -39.85 -17.63 1.97
CA ASP A 212 -40.31 -17.86 0.59
C ASP A 212 -39.70 -16.86 -0.42
N VAL A 213 -38.76 -16.01 0.02
CA VAL A 213 -38.18 -14.93 -0.79
C VAL A 213 -36.66 -15.05 -0.81
N GLU A 214 -36.07 -15.05 -2.00
CA GLU A 214 -34.62 -14.99 -2.15
C GLU A 214 -34.09 -13.60 -1.72
N PRO A 215 -32.86 -13.52 -1.20
CA PRO A 215 -32.24 -12.23 -0.87
C PRO A 215 -32.20 -11.31 -2.09
N ALA A 216 -32.39 -10.01 -1.87
CA ALA A 216 -32.23 -9.01 -2.90
C ALA A 216 -30.75 -8.65 -3.11
N SER A 217 -29.99 -8.55 -2.01
CA SER A 217 -28.57 -8.23 -2.03
C SER A 217 -27.86 -8.71 -0.75
N VAL A 218 -26.54 -8.76 -0.82
CA VAL A 218 -25.66 -9.04 0.31
C VAL A 218 -24.56 -7.98 0.39
N GLY A 219 -24.20 -7.59 1.60
CA GLY A 219 -23.13 -6.64 1.91
C GLY A 219 -22.06 -7.28 2.79
N TYR A 220 -20.80 -7.18 2.39
CA TYR A 220 -19.65 -7.69 3.16
C TYR A 220 -18.91 -6.52 3.81
N SER A 221 -18.81 -6.52 5.15
CA SER A 221 -18.21 -5.41 5.90
C SER A 221 -16.75 -5.19 5.51
N GLN A 222 -16.38 -3.93 5.36
CA GLN A 222 -15.03 -3.50 5.06
C GLN A 222 -14.79 -2.22 5.83
N HIS A 223 -14.02 -2.30 6.92
CA HIS A 223 -13.68 -1.16 7.76
C HIS A 223 -14.96 -0.44 8.24
N SER A 224 -15.16 0.84 7.90
CA SER A 224 -16.36 1.61 8.31
C SER A 224 -17.58 1.47 7.37
N SER A 225 -17.54 0.56 6.39
CA SER A 225 -18.55 0.42 5.34
C SER A 225 -18.67 -1.06 4.90
N ALA A 226 -19.21 -1.33 3.71
CA ALA A 226 -19.31 -2.66 3.12
C ALA A 226 -19.33 -2.57 1.59
N GLU A 227 -19.03 -3.69 0.92
CA GLU A 227 -19.26 -3.85 -0.51
C GLU A 227 -20.53 -4.67 -0.77
N ARG A 228 -21.37 -4.20 -1.69
CA ARG A 228 -22.64 -4.82 -2.09
C ARG A 228 -22.45 -5.74 -3.29
N ALA A 229 -23.10 -6.90 -3.26
CA ALA A 229 -23.47 -7.68 -4.43
C ALA A 229 -25.00 -7.84 -4.47
N ARG A 230 -25.63 -7.77 -5.65
CA ARG A 230 -26.99 -8.28 -5.80
C ARG A 230 -26.95 -9.80 -5.74
N TRP A 231 -28.06 -10.41 -5.30
CA TRP A 231 -28.16 -11.85 -5.33
C TRP A 231 -28.05 -12.36 -6.78
N GLY A 232 -27.15 -13.31 -7.01
CA GLY A 232 -26.80 -13.82 -8.34
C GLY A 232 -25.83 -12.96 -9.16
N ASP A 233 -25.24 -11.90 -8.61
CA ASP A 233 -24.13 -11.19 -9.26
C ASP A 233 -22.93 -12.14 -9.46
N GLU A 234 -22.16 -11.95 -10.54
CA GLU A 234 -21.03 -12.83 -10.91
C GLU A 234 -19.94 -12.92 -9.83
N LYS A 235 -19.74 -11.85 -9.06
CA LYS A 235 -18.77 -11.81 -7.96
C LYS A 235 -19.26 -12.55 -6.71
N LEU A 236 -20.55 -12.86 -6.59
CA LEU A 236 -21.10 -13.55 -5.44
C LEU A 236 -21.03 -15.06 -5.67
N GLU A 237 -20.04 -15.71 -5.07
CA GLU A 237 -19.97 -17.16 -5.02
C GLU A 237 -20.91 -17.71 -3.94
N LEU A 238 -21.71 -18.72 -4.31
CA LEU A 238 -22.64 -19.41 -3.43
C LEU A 238 -22.34 -20.90 -3.44
N VAL A 239 -22.06 -21.48 -2.28
CA VAL A 239 -22.00 -22.94 -2.09
C VAL A 239 -23.43 -23.46 -1.92
N ASP A 240 -23.74 -24.56 -2.62
CA ASP A 240 -25.08 -25.18 -2.67
C ASP A 240 -26.24 -24.23 -3.03
N GLY A 241 -25.92 -23.08 -3.62
CA GLY A 241 -26.87 -22.07 -4.08
C GLY A 241 -27.41 -21.12 -2.99
N THR A 242 -27.02 -21.29 -1.72
CA THR A 242 -27.50 -20.44 -0.61
C THR A 242 -26.41 -19.92 0.32
N HIS A 243 -25.26 -20.59 0.43
CA HIS A 243 -24.22 -20.22 1.39
C HIS A 243 -23.20 -19.25 0.77
N PRO A 244 -23.17 -17.97 1.17
CA PRO A 244 -22.23 -17.00 0.59
C PRO A 244 -20.79 -17.32 0.98
N VAL A 245 -19.89 -17.34 0.00
CA VAL A 245 -18.45 -17.49 0.26
C VAL A 245 -17.85 -16.14 0.63
N VAL A 246 -17.19 -16.10 1.78
CA VAL A 246 -16.56 -14.91 2.34
C VAL A 246 -15.06 -15.10 2.37
N TYR A 247 -14.32 -14.08 1.92
CA TYR A 247 -12.87 -14.00 2.02
C TYR A 247 -12.48 -12.87 3.00
N PRO A 248 -12.32 -13.16 4.30
CA PRO A 248 -11.74 -12.20 5.23
C PRO A 248 -10.28 -11.91 4.85
N ALA A 249 -9.93 -10.63 4.84
CA ALA A 249 -8.57 -10.18 4.59
C ALA A 249 -7.66 -10.45 5.78
N GLU A 250 -6.41 -10.80 5.48
CA GLU A 250 -5.39 -11.06 6.50
C GLU A 250 -5.19 -9.85 7.42
N GLY A 251 -5.30 -10.08 8.73
CA GLY A 251 -5.05 -9.13 9.80
C GLY A 251 -6.17 -8.10 10.01
N SER A 252 -6.82 -7.61 8.94
CA SER A 252 -7.92 -6.63 9.05
C SER A 252 -9.31 -7.23 9.16
N HIS A 253 -9.45 -8.51 8.77
CA HIS A 253 -10.70 -9.27 8.71
C HIS A 253 -11.82 -8.64 7.86
N ALA A 254 -11.54 -7.56 7.13
CA ALA A 254 -12.47 -6.97 6.18
C ALA A 254 -12.89 -8.04 5.17
N ASN A 255 -14.19 -8.16 4.92
CA ASN A 255 -14.79 -9.23 4.14
C ASN A 255 -14.87 -8.86 2.65
N PHE A 256 -14.41 -9.77 1.80
CA PHE A 256 -14.41 -9.62 0.35
C PHE A 256 -15.06 -10.80 -0.37
N PHE A 257 -15.49 -10.54 -1.61
CA PHE A 257 -16.18 -11.50 -2.47
C PHE A 257 -15.24 -12.43 -3.23
N THR A 258 -13.98 -12.03 -3.45
CA THR A 258 -13.04 -12.75 -4.31
C THR A 258 -11.63 -12.69 -3.74
N ASP A 259 -10.74 -13.55 -4.24
CA ASP A 259 -9.33 -13.57 -3.89
C ASP A 259 -8.54 -12.47 -4.62
N ALA A 260 -8.23 -11.39 -3.91
CA ALA A 260 -7.43 -10.32 -4.46
C ALA A 260 -6.67 -9.53 -3.38
N LEU A 261 -5.69 -8.76 -3.83
CA LEU A 261 -5.14 -7.67 -3.05
C LEU A 261 -6.01 -6.43 -3.30
N TYR A 262 -6.71 -5.95 -2.29
CA TYR A 262 -7.60 -4.80 -2.36
C TYR A 262 -6.90 -3.55 -1.87
N LEU A 263 -7.14 -2.43 -2.54
CA LEU A 263 -6.59 -1.13 -2.16
C LEU A 263 -7.64 -0.29 -1.45
N GLY A 264 -7.31 0.09 -0.22
CA GLY A 264 -8.05 1.04 0.59
C GLY A 264 -7.36 2.40 0.63
N ALA A 265 -8.06 3.44 0.19
CA ALA A 265 -7.58 4.83 0.23
C ALA A 265 -8.46 5.77 1.09
N SER A 266 -9.38 5.23 1.86
CA SER A 266 -10.34 6.01 2.66
C SER A 266 -10.76 5.24 3.91
N SER A 267 -11.35 5.91 4.90
CA SER A 267 -11.88 5.21 6.08
C SER A 267 -12.94 4.15 5.72
N ALA A 268 -13.67 4.36 4.62
CA ALA A 268 -14.70 3.45 4.16
C ALA A 268 -14.11 2.18 3.56
N ALA A 269 -12.99 2.28 2.84
CA ALA A 269 -12.34 1.14 2.18
C ALA A 269 -11.13 0.61 2.96
N GLY A 270 -10.83 1.16 4.14
CA GLY A 270 -9.56 0.99 4.82
C GLY A 270 -8.47 1.88 4.24
N VAL A 271 -7.42 2.16 5.03
CA VAL A 271 -6.21 2.83 4.51
C VAL A 271 -5.08 1.80 4.52
N GLY A 272 -4.68 1.36 3.34
CA GLY A 272 -3.71 0.28 3.19
C GLY A 272 -4.12 -0.69 2.09
N CYS A 273 -3.65 -1.92 2.18
CA CYS A 273 -4.00 -2.96 1.24
C CYS A 273 -4.43 -4.21 2.00
N ASP A 274 -5.69 -4.59 1.81
CA ASP A 274 -6.29 -5.79 2.40
C ASP A 274 -5.97 -6.99 1.50
N ASP A 275 -5.38 -8.03 2.07
CA ASP A 275 -4.91 -9.20 1.31
C ASP A 275 -5.82 -10.41 1.54
N THR A 276 -6.48 -10.86 0.47
CA THR A 276 -7.30 -12.09 0.45
C THR A 276 -6.75 -13.10 -0.56
N THR A 277 -5.50 -12.92 -1.02
CA THR A 277 -4.91 -13.78 -2.04
C THR A 277 -4.64 -15.19 -1.53
N GLY A 278 -4.78 -16.19 -2.40
CA GLY A 278 -4.56 -17.59 -2.03
C GLY A 278 -3.10 -17.94 -1.70
N PRO A 279 -2.84 -19.17 -1.21
CA PRO A 279 -3.83 -20.25 -1.01
C PRO A 279 -4.76 -20.00 0.18
N HIS A 280 -5.92 -20.67 0.19
CA HIS A 280 -6.94 -20.52 1.23
C HIS A 280 -7.23 -21.82 1.98
N THR A 281 -7.57 -21.66 3.27
CA THR A 281 -8.19 -22.71 4.09
C THR A 281 -9.67 -22.39 4.27
N GLU A 282 -10.54 -23.30 3.85
CA GLU A 282 -11.98 -23.23 4.14
C GLU A 282 -12.27 -23.78 5.54
N LEU A 283 -13.04 -23.02 6.34
CA LEU A 283 -13.36 -23.39 7.72
C LEU A 283 -14.47 -24.45 7.77
N ALA A 284 -14.11 -25.71 7.54
CA ALA A 284 -15.05 -26.83 7.39
C ALA A 284 -15.97 -27.12 8.60
N ASN A 285 -15.64 -26.63 9.80
CA ASN A 285 -16.41 -26.83 11.02
C ASN A 285 -16.91 -25.49 11.62
N LEU A 286 -17.18 -24.48 10.78
CA LEU A 286 -17.73 -23.21 11.25
C LEU A 286 -19.10 -23.43 11.91
N GLN A 287 -19.22 -23.13 13.19
CA GLN A 287 -20.45 -23.22 13.97
C GLN A 287 -21.25 -21.92 13.80
N THR A 288 -22.55 -22.05 13.50
CA THR A 288 -23.46 -20.91 13.36
C THR A 288 -24.42 -20.87 14.55
N GLU A 289 -24.28 -19.84 15.38
CA GLU A 289 -25.11 -19.61 16.57
C GLU A 289 -26.25 -18.65 16.23
N ALA A 290 -27.50 -19.07 16.47
CA ALA A 290 -28.67 -18.23 16.19
C ALA A 290 -29.01 -17.35 17.40
N VAL A 291 -28.76 -16.05 17.25
CA VAL A 291 -29.07 -15.02 18.25
C VAL A 291 -30.54 -14.62 18.14
N PRO A 292 -31.32 -14.71 19.23
CA PRO A 292 -32.72 -14.29 19.23
C PRO A 292 -32.92 -12.84 18.80
N THR A 293 -34.08 -12.53 18.23
CA THR A 293 -34.38 -11.17 17.75
C THR A 293 -34.63 -10.21 18.92
N ASP A 294 -35.37 -10.67 19.93
CA ASP A 294 -35.83 -9.88 21.07
C ASP A 294 -34.72 -9.66 22.09
N THR A 295 -34.63 -8.44 22.64
CA THR A 295 -33.55 -8.03 23.55
C THR A 295 -33.45 -8.86 24.81
N ASP A 296 -34.57 -9.11 25.47
CA ASP A 296 -34.57 -9.88 26.72
C ASP A 296 -34.12 -11.33 26.47
N ASP A 297 -34.51 -11.90 25.32
CA ASP A 297 -34.18 -13.28 24.96
C ASP A 297 -32.72 -13.41 24.51
N TYR A 298 -32.19 -12.48 23.70
CA TYR A 298 -30.78 -12.55 23.34
C TYR A 298 -29.86 -12.27 24.52
N LEU A 299 -30.23 -11.40 25.46
CA LEU A 299 -29.42 -11.16 26.67
C LEU A 299 -29.43 -12.37 27.61
N ALA A 300 -30.51 -13.14 27.62
CA ALA A 300 -30.58 -14.38 28.39
C ALA A 300 -29.69 -15.50 27.81
N GLY A 301 -29.52 -15.53 26.48
CA GLY A 301 -28.68 -16.51 25.78
C GLY A 301 -27.22 -16.09 25.58
N TYR A 302 -26.99 -14.78 25.37
CA TYR A 302 -25.69 -14.18 25.06
C TYR A 302 -25.51 -12.88 25.87
N PRO A 303 -25.32 -12.96 27.21
CA PRO A 303 -25.27 -11.78 28.08
C PRO A 303 -24.18 -10.76 27.72
N TRP A 304 -23.10 -11.21 27.08
CA TRP A 304 -22.04 -10.34 26.58
C TRP A 304 -22.50 -9.31 25.53
N LEU A 305 -23.64 -9.53 24.85
CA LEU A 305 -24.27 -8.53 23.98
C LEU A 305 -24.79 -7.31 24.75
N GLY A 306 -24.88 -7.39 26.08
CA GLY A 306 -25.18 -6.25 26.96
C GLY A 306 -23.99 -5.33 27.21
N PHE A 307 -22.77 -5.72 26.82
CA PHE A 307 -21.57 -4.94 27.10
C PHE A 307 -21.47 -3.70 26.19
N GLU A 308 -21.49 -2.52 26.80
CA GLU A 308 -21.38 -1.21 26.12
C GLU A 308 -19.94 -0.67 26.08
N GLY A 309 -18.98 -1.44 26.58
CA GLY A 309 -17.57 -1.05 26.60
C GLY A 309 -16.85 -1.41 25.30
N ARG A 310 -15.52 -1.49 25.40
CA ARG A 310 -14.61 -1.81 24.31
C ARG A 310 -13.99 -3.18 24.51
N TRP A 311 -13.95 -3.94 23.42
CA TRP A 311 -13.30 -5.23 23.31
C TRP A 311 -11.84 -4.96 23.00
N GLY A 312 -10.95 -5.09 23.97
CA GLY A 312 -9.54 -4.74 23.84
C GLY A 312 -9.06 -3.61 24.74
N GLU A 313 -7.74 -3.51 24.89
CA GLU A 313 -7.05 -2.53 25.71
C GLU A 313 -7.34 -1.08 25.28
N ARG A 314 -7.13 -0.16 26.22
CA ARG A 314 -7.36 1.25 25.96
C ARG A 314 -6.17 1.87 25.24
N GLN A 315 -6.39 2.30 24.01
CA GLN A 315 -5.44 3.06 23.20
C GLN A 315 -6.06 4.35 22.66
N GLU A 316 -5.25 5.14 21.94
CA GLU A 316 -5.73 6.34 21.25
C GLU A 316 -6.27 6.02 19.86
N ALA A 317 -7.33 6.74 19.48
CA ALA A 317 -7.88 6.75 18.12
C ALA A 317 -8.20 5.34 17.59
N PHE A 318 -7.63 4.99 16.44
CA PHE A 318 -7.89 3.76 15.69
C PHE A 318 -7.14 2.52 16.21
N TYR A 319 -6.27 2.67 17.22
CA TYR A 319 -5.66 1.54 17.92
C TYR A 319 -6.49 1.05 19.11
N ASN A 320 -7.58 1.75 19.40
CA ASN A 320 -8.43 1.45 20.56
C ASN A 320 -9.35 0.29 20.23
N GLY A 321 -9.54 -0.64 21.18
CA GLY A 321 -10.44 -1.78 21.00
C GLY A 321 -11.84 -1.37 20.52
N PRO A 322 -12.46 -2.11 19.58
CA PRO A 322 -13.76 -1.75 19.04
C PRO A 322 -14.88 -1.92 20.07
N THR A 323 -16.02 -1.27 19.83
CA THR A 323 -17.25 -1.58 20.54
C THR A 323 -17.90 -2.84 19.97
N GLY A 324 -18.74 -3.50 20.78
CA GLY A 324 -19.49 -4.69 20.38
C GLY A 324 -20.61 -4.41 19.37
N PRO A 325 -21.24 -5.47 18.80
CA PRO A 325 -22.29 -5.34 17.80
C PRO A 325 -23.44 -4.44 18.25
N ASN A 326 -23.90 -4.59 19.50
CA ASN A 326 -24.97 -3.79 20.13
C ASN A 326 -24.80 -2.27 20.01
N MET A 327 -23.56 -1.78 19.91
CA MET A 327 -23.22 -0.36 19.81
C MET A 327 -23.04 0.14 18.38
N LYS A 328 -23.25 -0.71 17.37
CA LYS A 328 -22.99 -0.40 15.95
C LYS A 328 -24.27 0.02 15.22
N TYR A 329 -24.12 0.88 14.20
CA TYR A 329 -25.22 1.31 13.33
C TYR A 329 -25.85 0.12 12.59
N GLN A 330 -25.02 -0.84 12.22
CA GLN A 330 -25.38 -2.15 11.66
C GLN A 330 -26.40 -2.88 12.52
N TRP A 331 -26.26 -2.83 13.86
CA TRP A 331 -27.13 -3.57 14.77
C TRP A 331 -28.49 -2.90 14.99
N THR A 332 -28.46 -1.57 15.09
CA THR A 332 -29.62 -0.75 15.46
C THR A 332 -30.48 -0.32 14.28
N ALA A 333 -29.89 -0.19 13.09
CA ALA A 333 -30.58 0.24 11.87
C ALA A 333 -29.95 -0.41 10.61
N PRO A 334 -30.04 -1.74 10.50
CA PRO A 334 -29.33 -2.53 9.50
C PRO A 334 -29.67 -2.17 8.05
N ILE A 335 -30.95 -1.86 7.79
CA ILE A 335 -31.41 -1.51 6.44
C ILE A 335 -30.91 -0.11 6.07
N ARG A 336 -31.06 0.88 6.96
CA ARG A 336 -30.53 2.23 6.70
C ARG A 336 -28.99 2.24 6.58
N TRP A 337 -28.26 1.42 7.33
CA TRP A 337 -26.82 1.25 7.12
C TRP A 337 -26.51 0.74 5.71
N SER A 338 -27.27 -0.26 5.24
CA SER A 338 -27.05 -0.83 3.91
C SER A 338 -27.21 0.19 2.77
N GLU A 339 -28.13 1.14 2.91
CA GLU A 339 -28.40 2.12 1.87
C GLU A 339 -27.42 3.28 1.86
N ASN A 340 -26.96 3.70 3.04
CA ASN A 340 -26.14 4.89 3.20
C ASN A 340 -24.64 4.58 3.10
N SER A 341 -24.25 3.36 3.46
CA SER A 341 -22.84 3.03 3.65
C SER A 341 -22.31 2.05 2.62
N TRP A 342 -23.12 1.22 1.95
CA TRP A 342 -22.58 0.20 1.05
C TRP A 342 -22.13 0.77 -0.29
N ARG A 343 -20.96 0.31 -0.75
CA ARG A 343 -20.41 0.60 -2.08
C ARG A 343 -20.71 -0.56 -3.04
N ASP A 344 -20.74 -0.30 -4.34
CA ASP A 344 -20.99 -1.35 -5.34
C ASP A 344 -19.73 -2.14 -5.74
N SER A 345 -18.53 -1.64 -5.43
CA SER A 345 -17.26 -2.27 -5.84
C SER A 345 -16.08 -1.88 -4.94
N SER A 346 -15.12 -2.78 -4.80
CA SER A 346 -13.79 -2.49 -4.27
C SER A 346 -12.72 -2.42 -5.34
N ALA A 347 -11.67 -1.65 -5.06
CA ALA A 347 -10.53 -1.51 -5.95
C ALA A 347 -9.54 -2.64 -5.74
N THR A 348 -9.25 -3.43 -6.77
CA THR A 348 -8.18 -4.43 -6.73
C THR A 348 -6.87 -3.84 -7.25
N VAL A 349 -5.77 -4.21 -6.61
CA VAL A 349 -4.42 -3.91 -7.09
C VAL A 349 -4.14 -4.84 -8.28
N PRO A 350 -3.91 -4.30 -9.50
CA PRO A 350 -3.62 -5.16 -10.63
C PRO A 350 -2.29 -5.86 -10.41
N LEU A 351 -2.33 -7.17 -10.20
CA LEU A 351 -1.15 -8.03 -10.19
C LEU A 351 -0.44 -7.86 -11.54
N GLY A 352 0.72 -7.22 -11.53
CA GLY A 352 1.61 -7.15 -12.69
C GLY A 352 1.80 -5.80 -13.40
N SER A 353 1.32 -4.66 -12.89
CA SER A 353 1.67 -3.35 -13.51
C SER A 353 3.11 -2.89 -13.21
N SER A 354 4.10 -3.71 -13.56
CA SER A 354 5.51 -3.49 -13.28
C SER A 354 6.18 -2.71 -14.41
N LEU A 355 6.32 -1.41 -14.24
CA LEU A 355 7.35 -0.60 -14.90
C LEU A 355 7.93 0.40 -13.89
N GLY A 356 8.60 -0.15 -12.86
CA GLY A 356 8.95 0.56 -11.64
C GLY A 356 8.00 0.18 -10.50
N PRO A 357 8.16 0.74 -9.28
CA PRO A 357 7.14 0.59 -8.24
C PRO A 357 5.82 1.08 -8.81
N SER A 358 4.81 0.20 -8.97
CA SER A 358 3.47 0.61 -9.37
C SER A 358 2.97 1.62 -8.33
N ALA A 359 2.15 2.60 -8.71
CA ALA A 359 1.66 3.59 -7.74
C ALA A 359 0.89 2.88 -6.61
N THR A 360 0.20 1.80 -6.93
CA THR A 360 -0.58 0.96 -6.01
C THR A 360 0.30 0.09 -5.12
N GLY A 361 1.29 -0.63 -5.65
CA GLY A 361 2.22 -1.42 -4.82
C GLY A 361 3.15 -0.55 -3.97
N ALA A 362 3.57 0.60 -4.50
CA ALA A 362 4.28 1.59 -3.71
C ALA A 362 3.38 2.24 -2.65
N PHE A 363 2.09 2.42 -2.93
CA PHE A 363 1.13 2.88 -1.93
C PHE A 363 1.01 1.88 -0.78
N CYS A 364 0.79 0.59 -1.05
CA CYS A 364 0.72 -0.44 -0.01
C CYS A 364 1.96 -0.41 0.89
N GLY A 365 3.17 -0.49 0.30
CA GLY A 365 4.41 -0.50 1.08
C GLY A 365 4.74 0.84 1.77
N VAL A 366 4.30 1.98 1.22
CA VAL A 366 4.46 3.29 1.87
C VAL A 366 3.49 3.45 3.03
N VAL A 367 2.24 2.99 2.88
CA VAL A 367 1.26 3.01 3.97
C VAL A 367 1.72 2.09 5.08
N GLU A 368 2.04 0.83 4.78
CA GLU A 368 2.58 -0.13 5.76
C GLU A 368 3.84 0.41 6.46
N GLY A 369 4.82 0.91 5.71
CA GLY A 369 6.02 1.51 6.28
C GLY A 369 5.76 2.79 7.08
N GLY A 370 4.74 3.57 6.69
CA GLY A 370 4.27 4.76 7.37
C GLY A 370 3.58 4.45 8.70
N SER A 371 2.69 3.45 8.70
CA SER A 371 2.02 2.90 9.89
C SER A 371 3.05 2.39 10.88
N ASN A 372 4.03 1.61 10.42
CA ASN A 372 5.14 1.14 11.26
C ASN A 372 5.98 2.28 11.86
N LEU A 373 6.25 3.35 11.10
CA LEU A 373 6.95 4.53 11.62
C LEU A 373 6.09 5.27 12.67
N LEU A 374 4.78 5.37 12.46
CA LEU A 374 3.84 5.98 13.40
C LEU A 374 3.76 5.16 14.70
N LEU A 375 3.66 3.84 14.60
CA LEU A 375 3.73 2.92 15.75
C LEU A 375 5.02 3.13 16.54
N GLN A 376 6.18 3.18 15.87
CA GLN A 376 7.46 3.46 16.52
C GLN A 376 7.52 4.85 17.16
N LEU A 377 6.84 5.85 16.57
CA LEU A 377 6.74 7.19 17.15
C LEU A 377 5.87 7.21 18.41
N ILE A 378 4.78 6.43 18.45
CA ILE A 378 3.90 6.30 19.62
C ILE A 378 4.63 5.55 20.74
N ARG A 379 5.27 4.42 20.42
CA ARG A 379 5.96 3.56 21.39
C ARG A 379 7.27 4.15 21.89
N ASN A 380 8.05 4.78 21.02
CA ASN A 380 9.37 5.32 21.34
C ASN A 380 9.60 6.71 20.70
N PRO A 381 8.85 7.73 21.17
CA PRO A 381 8.88 9.06 20.56
C PRO A 381 10.27 9.68 20.60
N ALA A 382 11.00 9.50 21.70
CA ALA A 382 12.33 10.08 21.86
C ALA A 382 13.32 9.52 20.83
N ALA A 383 13.37 8.21 20.63
CA ALA A 383 14.29 7.60 19.66
C ALA A 383 13.98 8.04 18.23
N VAL A 384 12.70 7.99 17.83
CA VAL A 384 12.28 8.39 16.47
C VAL A 384 12.56 9.88 16.23
N LEU A 385 12.20 10.75 17.18
CA LEU A 385 12.46 12.20 17.06
C LEU A 385 13.96 12.51 17.01
N LEU A 386 14.80 11.78 17.75
CA LEU A 386 16.26 11.93 17.68
C LEU A 386 16.83 11.51 16.32
N VAL A 387 16.33 10.41 15.74
CA VAL A 387 16.74 9.97 14.39
C VAL A 387 16.33 11.00 13.34
N LEU A 388 15.08 11.48 13.39
CA LEU A 388 14.57 12.52 12.48
C LEU A 388 15.35 13.82 12.63
N ALA A 389 15.61 14.27 13.87
CA ALA A 389 16.43 15.45 14.13
C ALA A 389 17.86 15.27 13.60
N GLY A 390 18.45 14.09 13.79
CA GLY A 390 19.75 13.72 13.23
C GLY A 390 19.78 13.79 11.70
N LEU A 391 18.75 13.29 11.03
CA LEU A 391 18.59 13.37 9.57
C LEU A 391 18.47 14.83 9.10
N VAL A 392 17.65 15.65 9.77
CA VAL A 392 17.51 17.07 9.45
C VAL A 392 18.83 17.82 9.63
N VAL A 393 19.54 17.57 10.73
CA VAL A 393 20.87 18.15 10.98
C VAL A 393 21.87 17.68 9.92
N ALA A 394 21.88 16.40 9.56
CA ALA A 394 22.75 15.87 8.52
C ALA A 394 22.48 16.54 7.17
N LEU A 395 21.20 16.65 6.76
CA LEU A 395 20.80 17.36 5.54
C LEU A 395 21.19 18.83 5.58
N PHE A 396 21.00 19.51 6.71
CA PHE A 396 21.42 20.89 6.91
C PHE A 396 22.94 21.06 6.83
N VAL A 397 23.71 20.15 7.44
CA VAL A 397 25.18 20.14 7.35
C VAL A 397 25.63 19.90 5.91
N VAL A 398 25.04 18.95 5.19
CA VAL A 398 25.35 18.72 3.76
C VAL A 398 25.02 19.94 2.91
N ALA A 399 23.85 20.56 3.15
CA ALA A 399 23.41 21.74 2.41
C ALA A 399 24.29 22.98 2.68
N THR A 400 24.80 23.15 3.90
CA THR A 400 25.67 24.28 4.27
C THR A 400 27.14 24.06 3.94
N ARG A 401 27.63 22.81 3.94
CA ARG A 401 29.01 22.44 3.59
C ARG A 401 29.29 22.44 2.09
N THR A 402 28.27 22.59 1.25
CA THR A 402 28.40 22.62 -0.20
C THR A 402 28.23 24.03 -0.75
N THR A 403 28.97 24.36 -1.80
CA THR A 403 28.76 25.64 -2.50
C THR A 403 27.68 25.49 -3.55
N TRP A 404 26.77 26.47 -3.63
CA TRP A 404 25.66 26.47 -4.59
C TRP A 404 25.90 27.45 -5.75
N THR A 405 26.84 28.39 -5.59
CA THR A 405 27.18 29.43 -6.56
C THR A 405 28.69 29.46 -6.84
N PRO A 406 29.11 29.85 -8.07
CA PRO A 406 28.30 29.99 -9.27
C PRO A 406 27.97 28.62 -9.90
N GLY A 407 26.75 28.47 -10.42
CA GLY A 407 26.24 27.20 -10.97
C GLY A 407 26.19 27.17 -12.49
N ASP A 408 27.21 27.66 -13.18
CA ASP A 408 27.19 27.77 -14.64
C ASP A 408 27.23 26.38 -15.31
N PRO A 409 26.36 26.14 -16.31
CA PRO A 409 26.24 24.83 -16.94
C PRO A 409 27.39 24.54 -17.91
N VAL A 410 28.05 25.58 -18.42
CA VAL A 410 29.19 25.51 -19.34
C VAL A 410 30.34 26.36 -18.79
N PRO A 411 31.62 25.94 -18.95
CA PRO A 411 32.05 24.68 -19.56
C PRO A 411 31.68 23.46 -18.70
N VAL A 412 31.27 22.35 -19.32
CA VAL A 412 30.82 21.13 -18.64
C VAL A 412 32.00 20.44 -17.95
N ALA A 413 33.17 20.42 -18.57
CA ALA A 413 34.41 19.90 -17.98
C ALA A 413 34.97 20.84 -16.89
N GLN A 414 34.35 20.83 -15.71
CA GLN A 414 34.81 21.60 -14.55
C GLN A 414 34.66 20.81 -13.25
N ARG A 415 35.63 20.96 -12.33
CA ARG A 415 35.48 20.52 -10.95
C ARG A 415 34.39 21.31 -10.25
N ARG A 416 33.38 20.62 -9.75
CA ARG A 416 32.23 21.21 -9.05
C ARG A 416 32.15 20.69 -7.62
N SER A 417 31.46 21.41 -6.75
CA SER A 417 30.93 20.88 -5.48
C SER A 417 29.56 20.25 -5.74
N TRP A 418 28.97 19.56 -4.76
CA TRP A 418 27.70 18.86 -4.95
C TRP A 418 26.56 19.83 -5.29
N GLY A 419 26.47 20.96 -4.57
CA GLY A 419 25.47 21.99 -4.84
C GLY A 419 25.64 22.59 -6.24
N ARG A 420 26.89 22.85 -6.68
CA ARG A 420 27.18 23.35 -8.03
C ARG A 420 26.80 22.33 -9.13
N ILE A 421 26.94 21.03 -8.90
CA ILE A 421 26.49 19.99 -9.86
C ILE A 421 24.97 20.08 -10.03
N ILE A 422 24.22 20.10 -8.93
CA ILE A 422 22.75 20.15 -8.95
C ILE A 422 22.26 21.46 -9.60
N VAL A 423 22.87 22.60 -9.26
CA VAL A 423 22.51 23.90 -9.84
C VAL A 423 22.86 23.97 -11.32
N ALA A 424 24.02 23.46 -11.73
CA ALA A 424 24.41 23.39 -13.15
C ALA A 424 23.44 22.52 -13.95
N ALA A 425 23.09 21.33 -13.44
CA ALA A 425 22.08 20.45 -14.04
C ALA A 425 20.71 21.14 -14.15
N ARG A 426 20.26 21.82 -13.09
CA ARG A 426 18.99 22.57 -13.09
C ARG A 426 19.02 23.67 -14.16
N ARG A 427 20.10 24.47 -14.19
CA ARG A 427 20.23 25.56 -15.16
C ARG A 427 20.32 25.04 -16.59
N MET A 428 21.02 23.94 -16.83
CA MET A 428 21.10 23.27 -18.13
C MET A 428 19.70 22.81 -18.58
N TYR A 429 18.97 22.13 -17.70
CA TYR A 429 17.59 21.71 -17.96
C TYR A 429 16.68 22.90 -18.30
N THR A 430 16.71 23.96 -17.49
CA THR A 430 15.82 25.13 -17.69
C THR A 430 16.16 25.96 -18.92
N ARG A 431 17.40 25.90 -19.43
CA ARG A 431 17.78 26.55 -20.69
C ARG A 431 17.34 25.76 -21.92
N HIS A 432 17.20 24.44 -21.80
CA HIS A 432 16.79 23.55 -22.90
C HIS A 432 15.66 22.58 -22.50
N PRO A 433 14.52 23.08 -21.99
CA PRO A 433 13.47 22.22 -21.43
C PRO A 433 12.90 21.26 -22.49
N LEU A 434 12.66 21.75 -23.70
CA LEU A 434 12.13 20.93 -24.80
C LEU A 434 13.08 19.79 -25.20
N LEU A 435 14.39 20.01 -25.12
CA LEU A 435 15.37 18.97 -25.45
C LEU A 435 15.35 17.86 -24.39
N PHE A 436 15.46 18.21 -23.11
CA PHE A 436 15.57 17.21 -22.05
C PHE A 436 14.25 16.51 -21.74
N THR A 437 13.13 17.23 -21.71
CA THR A 437 11.80 16.60 -21.62
C THR A 437 11.53 15.75 -22.87
N GLY A 438 11.94 16.22 -24.06
CA GLY A 438 11.83 15.46 -25.29
C GLY A 438 12.67 14.17 -25.31
N ILE A 439 13.84 14.16 -24.68
CA ILE A 439 14.61 12.94 -24.42
C ILE A 439 13.82 12.02 -23.47
N GLY A 440 13.25 12.57 -22.40
CA GLY A 440 12.43 11.79 -21.46
C GLY A 440 11.20 11.12 -22.08
N LEU A 441 10.66 11.65 -23.18
CA LEU A 441 9.47 11.09 -23.85
C LEU A 441 9.64 9.64 -24.31
N VAL A 442 10.86 9.10 -24.38
CA VAL A 442 11.10 7.67 -24.65
C VAL A 442 10.40 6.75 -23.64
N TYR A 443 10.14 7.23 -22.41
CA TYR A 443 9.40 6.46 -21.41
C TYR A 443 7.96 6.16 -21.85
N VAL A 444 7.33 7.03 -22.65
CA VAL A 444 5.94 6.83 -23.11
C VAL A 444 5.79 5.61 -24.02
N PRO A 445 6.49 5.48 -25.16
CA PRO A 445 6.37 4.31 -26.02
C PRO A 445 6.92 3.04 -25.36
N VAL A 446 7.94 3.15 -24.51
CA VAL A 446 8.44 2.01 -23.73
C VAL A 446 7.37 1.52 -22.75
N MET A 447 6.66 2.44 -22.10
CA MET A 447 5.57 2.10 -21.20
C MET A 447 4.40 1.45 -21.91
N LEU A 448 3.96 2.02 -23.05
CA LEU A 448 2.92 1.43 -23.87
C LEU A 448 3.31 0.02 -24.36
N ALA A 449 4.58 -0.19 -24.69
CA ALA A 449 5.07 -1.50 -25.11
C ALA A 449 5.03 -2.53 -23.98
N ALA A 450 5.40 -2.15 -22.75
CA ALA A 450 5.32 -3.09 -21.63
C ALA A 450 3.90 -3.32 -21.14
N ALA A 451 3.05 -2.28 -21.12
CA ALA A 451 1.63 -2.45 -20.83
C ALA A 451 0.96 -3.38 -21.87
N GLY A 452 1.27 -3.19 -23.15
CA GLY A 452 0.80 -4.09 -24.21
C GLY A 452 1.35 -5.51 -24.07
N LEU A 453 2.61 -5.67 -23.70
CA LEU A 453 3.22 -6.99 -23.45
C LEU A 453 2.58 -7.68 -22.24
N GLN A 454 2.31 -6.95 -21.17
CA GLN A 454 1.60 -7.46 -20.01
C GLN A 454 0.18 -7.89 -20.38
N TRP A 455 -0.57 -7.06 -21.11
CA TRP A 455 -1.88 -7.43 -21.61
C TRP A 455 -1.84 -8.71 -22.46
N VAL A 456 -0.83 -8.85 -23.32
CA VAL A 456 -0.64 -10.09 -24.10
C VAL A 456 -0.34 -11.29 -23.20
N LEU A 457 0.43 -11.12 -22.12
CA LEU A 457 0.82 -12.22 -21.25
C LEU A 457 -0.25 -12.65 -20.26
N VAL A 458 -1.07 -11.71 -19.79
CA VAL A 458 -2.09 -11.92 -18.75
C VAL A 458 -3.46 -12.18 -19.37
N GLU A 459 -3.85 -11.39 -20.38
CA GLU A 459 -5.22 -11.42 -20.93
C GLU A 459 -5.34 -12.28 -22.20
N ALA A 460 -4.33 -12.24 -23.08
CA ALA A 460 -4.41 -12.85 -24.42
C ALA A 460 -3.64 -14.16 -24.58
N GLY A 461 -2.73 -14.48 -23.66
CA GLY A 461 -2.01 -15.74 -23.63
C GLY A 461 -2.76 -16.71 -22.74
N GLU A 462 -3.01 -17.93 -23.21
CA GLU A 462 -3.59 -19.06 -22.45
C GLU A 462 -2.72 -19.50 -21.23
N LEU A 463 -1.93 -18.61 -20.63
CA LEU A 463 -1.30 -18.79 -19.32
C LEU A 463 -2.32 -18.75 -18.18
N THR A 464 -3.56 -18.36 -18.44
CA THR A 464 -4.72 -18.67 -17.58
C THR A 464 -4.92 -20.18 -17.36
N SER A 465 -4.30 -21.05 -18.17
CA SER A 465 -4.31 -22.53 -17.98
C SER A 465 -3.08 -23.08 -17.25
N LEU A 466 -2.11 -22.23 -16.93
CA LEU A 466 -1.03 -22.49 -15.96
C LEU A 466 -1.30 -21.77 -14.63
N VAL A 467 -2.40 -21.02 -14.54
CA VAL A 467 -3.11 -20.71 -13.31
C VAL A 467 -4.06 -21.90 -13.17
N ASP A 468 -3.75 -22.85 -12.29
CA ASP A 468 -4.66 -23.98 -12.08
C ASP A 468 -6.03 -23.42 -11.66
N THR A 469 -7.09 -24.16 -11.97
CA THR A 469 -8.49 -23.77 -11.74
C THR A 469 -8.85 -23.67 -10.25
N ASP A 470 -7.84 -23.68 -9.37
CA ASP A 470 -7.84 -23.58 -7.91
C ASP A 470 -7.26 -22.23 -7.40
N GLY A 471 -7.06 -21.23 -8.25
CA GLY A 471 -6.65 -19.88 -7.80
C GLY A 471 -5.15 -19.69 -7.49
N ASP A 472 -4.32 -20.72 -7.70
CA ASP A 472 -2.87 -20.63 -7.49
C ASP A 472 -2.19 -19.72 -8.55
N GLN A 473 -1.94 -18.46 -8.16
CA GLN A 473 -1.03 -17.56 -8.87
C GLN A 473 0.39 -18.11 -8.79
N ASN A 474 0.85 -18.76 -9.86
CA ASN A 474 2.23 -19.24 -9.95
C ASN A 474 3.23 -18.10 -9.70
N ALA A 475 3.93 -18.13 -8.55
CA ALA A 475 4.97 -17.16 -8.18
C ALA A 475 6.03 -16.95 -9.28
N ALA A 476 6.24 -17.97 -10.12
CA ALA A 476 7.07 -17.89 -11.32
C ALA A 476 6.56 -16.89 -12.37
N THR A 477 5.24 -16.81 -12.59
CA THR A 477 4.60 -15.86 -13.53
C THR A 477 4.76 -14.43 -13.03
N VAL A 478 4.48 -14.19 -11.74
CA VAL A 478 4.69 -12.88 -11.10
C VAL A 478 6.16 -12.46 -11.19
N PHE A 479 7.09 -13.37 -10.89
CA PHE A 479 8.52 -13.13 -11.01
C PHE A 479 8.95 -12.77 -12.44
N ILE A 480 8.44 -13.46 -13.47
CA ILE A 480 8.75 -13.16 -14.88
C ILE A 480 8.22 -11.79 -15.28
N VAL A 481 6.99 -11.45 -14.89
CA VAL A 481 6.38 -10.14 -15.19
C VAL A 481 7.19 -9.01 -14.56
N VAL A 482 7.52 -9.11 -13.27
CA VAL A 482 8.35 -8.14 -12.55
C VAL A 482 9.75 -8.01 -13.18
N LEU A 483 10.37 -9.14 -13.55
CA LEU A 483 11.69 -9.16 -14.17
C LEU A 483 11.69 -8.47 -15.54
N MET A 484 10.69 -8.77 -16.37
CA MET A 484 10.59 -8.21 -17.71
C MET A 484 10.21 -6.73 -17.67
N GLY A 485 9.27 -6.35 -16.82
CA GLY A 485 8.92 -4.96 -16.55
C GLY A 485 10.12 -4.14 -16.06
N GLY A 486 10.82 -4.63 -15.04
CA GLY A 486 12.04 -4.01 -14.53
C GLY A 486 13.12 -3.84 -15.61
N ALA A 487 13.32 -4.86 -16.46
CA ALA A 487 14.28 -4.79 -17.56
C ALA A 487 13.91 -3.73 -18.61
N ILE A 488 12.62 -3.61 -18.96
CA ILE A 488 12.12 -2.63 -19.92
C ILE A 488 12.28 -1.19 -19.38
N SER A 489 11.95 -0.95 -18.10
CA SER A 489 12.18 0.35 -17.46
C SER A 489 13.65 0.72 -17.37
N LEU A 490 14.52 -0.24 -17.04
CA LEU A 490 15.97 -0.03 -17.02
C LEU A 490 16.52 0.30 -18.40
N LEU A 491 15.98 -0.30 -19.46
CA LEU A 491 16.35 0.04 -20.84
C LEU A 491 16.00 1.50 -21.19
N ALA A 492 14.81 1.98 -20.82
CA ALA A 492 14.44 3.39 -20.98
C ALA A 492 15.39 4.30 -20.20
N TYR A 493 15.70 3.94 -18.95
CA TYR A 493 16.67 4.66 -18.11
C TYR A 493 18.05 4.78 -18.79
N PHE A 494 18.64 3.67 -19.25
CA PHE A 494 19.94 3.70 -19.92
C PHE A 494 19.90 4.50 -21.23
N CYS A 495 18.81 4.43 -21.99
CA CYS A 495 18.61 5.25 -23.18
C CYS A 495 18.60 6.76 -22.86
N VAL A 496 17.89 7.17 -21.81
CA VAL A 496 17.86 8.58 -21.37
C VAL A 496 19.22 9.03 -20.87
N VAL A 497 19.91 8.20 -20.07
CA VAL A 497 21.27 8.51 -19.60
C VAL A 497 22.24 8.68 -20.77
N ALA A 498 22.18 7.80 -21.78
CA ALA A 498 23.03 7.88 -22.95
C ALA A 498 22.74 9.11 -23.83
N ALA A 499 21.47 9.38 -24.13
CA ALA A 499 21.05 10.54 -24.92
C ALA A 499 21.39 11.86 -24.22
N THR A 500 21.19 11.93 -22.90
CA THR A 500 21.54 13.09 -22.08
C THR A 500 23.04 13.31 -22.01
N ALA A 501 23.84 12.24 -21.89
CA ALA A 501 25.30 12.33 -21.88
C ALA A 501 25.84 12.89 -23.21
N HIS A 502 25.28 12.45 -24.35
CA HIS A 502 25.61 13.02 -25.66
C HIS A 502 25.20 14.48 -25.79
N ALA A 503 23.96 14.81 -25.41
CA ALA A 503 23.46 16.19 -25.46
C ALA A 503 24.30 17.13 -24.59
N LEU A 504 24.72 16.67 -23.41
CA LEU A 504 25.57 17.43 -22.51
C LEU A 504 26.94 17.75 -23.13
N ARG A 505 27.58 16.76 -23.79
CA ARG A 505 28.86 16.97 -24.49
C ARG A 505 28.70 17.93 -25.68
N ALA A 506 27.72 17.68 -26.56
CA ALA A 506 27.54 18.48 -27.77
C ALA A 506 27.14 19.94 -27.46
N LEU A 507 26.37 20.19 -26.39
CA LEU A 507 26.08 21.54 -25.92
C LEU A 507 27.32 22.25 -25.34
N ASP A 508 28.26 21.52 -24.75
CA ASP A 508 29.55 22.08 -24.29
C ASP A 508 30.41 22.53 -25.48
N ASP A 509 30.39 21.75 -26.56
CA ASP A 509 31.08 22.03 -27.83
C ASP A 509 30.40 23.17 -28.63
N GLY A 510 29.29 23.73 -28.13
CA GLY A 510 28.53 24.81 -28.78
C GLY A 510 27.65 24.35 -29.95
N GLU A 511 27.44 23.04 -30.10
CA GLU A 511 26.62 22.47 -31.16
C GLU A 511 25.12 22.63 -30.89
N ARG A 512 24.32 22.65 -31.96
CA ARG A 512 22.85 22.62 -31.86
C ARG A 512 22.38 21.17 -31.79
N VAL A 513 21.88 20.77 -30.62
CA VAL A 513 21.37 19.41 -30.37
C VAL A 513 19.85 19.36 -30.47
N THR A 514 19.33 18.33 -31.13
CA THR A 514 17.91 17.99 -31.16
C THR A 514 17.68 16.62 -30.51
N VAL A 515 16.45 16.32 -30.09
CA VAL A 515 16.09 15.01 -29.53
C VAL A 515 16.45 13.88 -30.52
N LEU A 516 16.15 14.09 -31.80
CA LEU A 516 16.41 13.10 -32.85
C LEU A 516 17.91 12.90 -33.09
N SER A 517 18.72 13.97 -33.06
CA SER A 517 20.18 13.81 -33.18
C SER A 517 20.77 13.07 -31.98
N ALA A 518 20.26 13.32 -30.77
CA ALA A 518 20.69 12.60 -29.57
C ALA A 518 20.41 11.09 -29.67
N TYR A 519 19.20 10.69 -30.08
CA TYR A 519 18.87 9.27 -30.27
C TYR A 519 19.56 8.62 -31.47
N ARG A 520 19.88 9.37 -32.53
CA ARG A 520 20.73 8.85 -33.61
C ARG A 520 22.13 8.51 -33.10
N ALA A 521 22.70 9.34 -32.21
CA ALA A 521 23.99 9.04 -31.59
C ALA A 521 23.92 7.80 -30.68
N VAL A 522 22.84 7.65 -29.91
CA VAL A 522 22.58 6.42 -29.14
C VAL A 522 22.48 5.19 -30.04
N ARG A 523 21.73 5.29 -31.15
CA ARG A 523 21.57 4.20 -32.14
C ARG A 523 22.90 3.79 -32.78
N ALA A 524 23.78 4.75 -33.06
CA ALA A 524 25.12 4.48 -33.60
C ALA A 524 25.98 3.65 -32.62
N LYS A 525 25.72 3.74 -31.31
CA LYS A 525 26.42 3.02 -30.24
C LYS A 525 25.54 1.97 -29.55
N LEU A 526 24.51 1.45 -30.24
CA LEU A 526 23.52 0.55 -29.62
C LEU A 526 24.16 -0.73 -29.06
N ARG A 527 25.09 -1.35 -29.80
CA ARG A 527 25.77 -2.59 -29.37
C ARG A 527 26.54 -2.41 -28.06
N PRO A 528 27.49 -1.46 -27.94
CA PRO A 528 28.24 -1.30 -26.70
C PRO A 528 27.35 -0.87 -25.53
N LEU A 529 26.33 -0.03 -25.76
CA LEU A 529 25.37 0.39 -24.74
C LEU A 529 24.50 -0.78 -24.25
N ALA A 530 23.98 -1.61 -25.14
CA ALA A 530 23.18 -2.77 -24.79
C ALA A 530 24.00 -3.76 -23.94
N LEU A 531 25.26 -4.03 -24.30
CA LEU A 531 26.13 -4.91 -23.51
C LEU A 531 26.46 -4.32 -22.13
N VAL A 532 26.64 -3.00 -22.02
CA VAL A 532 26.81 -2.32 -20.73
C VAL A 532 25.55 -2.48 -19.87
N ALA A 533 24.37 -2.19 -20.44
CA ALA A 533 23.09 -2.31 -19.76
C ALA A 533 22.85 -3.75 -19.28
N VAL A 534 22.90 -4.73 -20.18
CA VAL A 534 22.68 -6.16 -19.85
C VAL A 534 23.63 -6.62 -18.75
N ARG A 535 24.93 -6.28 -18.84
CA ARG A 535 25.89 -6.68 -17.81
C ARG A 535 25.64 -6.00 -16.46
N LEU A 536 25.22 -4.73 -16.45
CA LEU A 536 24.87 -4.05 -15.20
C LEU A 536 23.65 -4.70 -14.57
N VAL A 537 22.59 -4.92 -15.35
CA VAL A 537 21.33 -5.52 -14.89
C VAL A 537 21.57 -6.93 -14.38
N VAL A 538 22.11 -7.83 -15.21
CA VAL A 538 22.28 -9.25 -14.86
C VAL A 538 23.15 -9.44 -13.63
N VAL A 539 24.26 -8.69 -13.51
CA VAL A 539 25.15 -8.83 -12.34
C VAL A 539 24.52 -8.24 -11.09
N CYS A 540 23.86 -7.08 -11.17
CA CYS A 540 23.15 -6.51 -10.02
C CYS A 540 22.03 -7.44 -9.56
N TRP A 541 21.24 -7.99 -10.48
CA TRP A 541 20.17 -8.92 -10.17
C TRP A 541 20.70 -10.20 -9.53
N ALA A 542 21.75 -10.80 -10.09
CA ALA A 542 22.39 -11.97 -9.49
C ALA A 542 22.93 -11.70 -8.07
N LEU A 543 23.42 -10.49 -7.79
CA LEU A 543 23.86 -10.06 -6.46
C LEU A 543 22.71 -9.64 -5.53
N LEU A 544 21.51 -9.46 -6.05
CA LEU A 544 20.31 -9.13 -5.25
C LEU A 544 19.43 -10.36 -5.00
N LEU A 545 19.79 -11.54 -5.52
CA LEU A 545 19.13 -12.80 -5.21
C LEU A 545 19.14 -13.10 -3.70
N PHE A 546 20.15 -12.64 -2.98
CA PHE A 546 20.23 -12.77 -1.52
C PHE A 546 20.36 -11.39 -0.85
N VAL A 547 19.60 -11.16 0.22
CA VAL A 547 19.61 -9.87 0.94
C VAL A 547 21.01 -9.51 1.46
N PHE A 548 21.75 -10.50 1.98
CA PHE A 548 23.11 -10.27 2.50
C PHE A 548 24.14 -9.90 1.42
N THR A 549 23.85 -10.13 0.12
CA THR A 549 24.73 -9.71 -0.99
C THR A 549 24.39 -8.31 -1.53
N ALA A 550 23.34 -7.65 -1.02
CA ALA A 550 22.98 -6.28 -1.42
C ALA A 550 24.12 -5.25 -1.29
N PRO A 551 25.00 -5.29 -0.27
CA PRO A 551 26.17 -4.39 -0.22
C PRO A 551 27.13 -4.58 -1.40
N LEU A 552 27.31 -5.81 -1.88
CA LEU A 552 28.14 -6.11 -3.05
C LEU A 552 27.49 -5.58 -4.33
N ALA A 553 26.16 -5.70 -4.46
CA ALA A 553 25.40 -5.12 -5.56
C ALA A 553 25.60 -3.59 -5.62
N LEU A 554 25.51 -2.90 -4.48
CA LEU A 554 25.73 -1.45 -4.39
C LEU A 554 27.16 -1.06 -4.80
N ILE A 555 28.17 -1.77 -4.28
CA ILE A 555 29.57 -1.52 -4.64
C ILE A 555 29.79 -1.71 -6.14
N TYR A 556 29.21 -2.77 -6.72
CA TYR A 556 29.29 -3.04 -8.15
C TYR A 556 28.58 -1.95 -8.97
N ALA A 557 27.36 -1.58 -8.60
CA ALA A 557 26.56 -0.56 -9.28
C ALA A 557 27.27 0.79 -9.29
N VAL A 558 27.83 1.26 -8.16
CA VAL A 558 28.54 2.54 -8.10
C VAL A 558 29.83 2.51 -8.92
N ARG A 559 30.64 1.45 -8.79
CA ARG A 559 31.92 1.35 -9.50
C ARG A 559 31.76 1.31 -11.02
N ASN A 560 30.67 0.74 -11.49
CA ASN A 560 30.42 0.50 -12.92
C ASN A 560 29.31 1.39 -13.50
N GLY A 561 28.65 2.21 -12.67
CA GLY A 561 27.44 2.97 -13.03
C GLY A 561 27.68 4.11 -14.01
N PHE A 562 28.93 4.52 -14.23
CA PHE A 562 29.29 5.55 -15.21
C PHE A 562 29.75 4.98 -16.57
N ALA A 563 29.59 3.67 -16.78
CA ALA A 563 29.99 3.04 -18.04
C ALA A 563 29.22 3.59 -19.26
N VAL A 564 27.94 3.96 -19.11
CA VAL A 564 27.15 4.57 -20.19
C VAL A 564 27.74 5.92 -20.60
N GLN A 565 28.13 6.74 -19.63
CA GLN A 565 28.78 8.03 -19.83
C GLN A 565 30.13 7.84 -20.52
N ALA A 566 30.93 6.85 -20.11
CA ALA A 566 32.21 6.55 -20.78
C ALA A 566 32.04 6.15 -22.27
N VAL A 567 31.01 5.37 -22.61
CA VAL A 567 30.70 5.04 -24.01
C VAL A 567 30.29 6.28 -24.81
N MET A 568 29.41 7.12 -24.24
CA MET A 568 28.84 8.26 -24.97
C MET A 568 29.77 9.46 -25.04
N ILE A 569 30.49 9.76 -23.96
CA ILE A 569 31.33 10.94 -23.80
C ILE A 569 32.77 10.67 -24.21
N GLU A 570 33.31 9.46 -24.06
CA GLU A 570 34.73 9.17 -24.37
C GLU A 570 34.92 8.14 -25.49
N ASP A 571 33.85 7.81 -26.22
CA ASP A 571 33.86 6.86 -27.34
C ASP A 571 34.46 5.47 -27.01
N LYS A 572 34.38 5.06 -25.74
CA LYS A 572 34.96 3.79 -25.26
C LYS A 572 34.16 2.57 -25.69
N SER A 573 34.86 1.46 -25.93
CA SER A 573 34.25 0.14 -26.08
C SER A 573 33.67 -0.38 -24.75
N THR A 574 32.82 -1.41 -24.77
CA THR A 574 32.16 -1.96 -23.57
C THR A 574 33.14 -2.30 -22.44
N GLY A 575 34.22 -3.02 -22.73
CA GLY A 575 35.20 -3.42 -21.71
C GLY A 575 35.96 -2.23 -21.14
N GLU A 576 36.33 -1.28 -22.00
CA GLU A 576 37.02 -0.06 -21.61
C GLU A 576 36.13 0.88 -20.80
N ALA A 577 34.83 0.94 -21.10
CA ALA A 577 33.87 1.77 -20.38
C ALA A 577 33.73 1.34 -18.91
N PHE A 578 33.69 0.03 -18.63
CA PHE A 578 33.68 -0.47 -17.25
C PHE A 578 34.98 -0.15 -16.51
N ARG A 579 36.13 -0.33 -17.17
CA ARG A 579 37.43 0.04 -16.60
C ARG A 579 37.49 1.55 -16.30
N ARG A 580 37.06 2.37 -17.26
CA ARG A 580 37.05 3.83 -17.15
C ARG A 580 36.13 4.33 -16.04
N SER A 581 34.94 3.72 -15.90
CA SER A 581 34.03 4.01 -14.77
C SER A 581 34.71 3.73 -13.43
N ARG A 582 35.42 2.60 -13.29
CA ARG A 582 36.13 2.26 -12.05
C ARG A 582 37.27 3.23 -11.75
N GLU A 583 38.00 3.66 -12.78
CA GLU A 583 39.06 4.66 -12.67
C GLU A 583 38.51 6.02 -12.24
N ALA A 584 37.40 6.46 -12.83
CA ALA A 584 36.75 7.73 -12.46
C ALA A 584 36.26 7.73 -10.99
N VAL A 585 35.77 6.60 -10.50
CA VAL A 585 35.27 6.45 -9.12
C VAL A 585 36.40 6.19 -8.11
N ARG A 586 37.60 5.79 -8.56
CA ARG A 586 38.73 5.42 -7.68
C ARG A 586 39.14 6.62 -6.80
N GLY A 587 39.28 6.38 -5.50
CA GLY A 587 39.59 7.42 -4.52
C GLY A 587 38.43 8.37 -4.17
N GLN A 588 37.29 8.28 -4.89
CA GLN A 588 36.14 9.18 -4.70
C GLN A 588 34.82 8.41 -4.55
N TRP A 589 34.90 7.17 -4.11
CA TRP A 589 33.77 6.27 -4.00
C TRP A 589 32.64 6.87 -3.16
N TRP A 590 32.93 7.41 -1.98
CA TRP A 590 31.91 8.04 -1.12
C TRP A 590 31.15 9.17 -1.78
N ARG A 591 31.85 9.97 -2.60
CA ARG A 591 31.25 11.08 -3.34
C ARG A 591 30.38 10.57 -4.48
N ALA A 592 30.86 9.59 -5.23
CA ALA A 592 30.11 8.96 -6.30
C ALA A 592 28.84 8.29 -5.76
N THR A 593 28.97 7.48 -4.69
CA THR A 593 27.85 6.81 -4.03
C THR A 593 26.85 7.81 -3.51
N ALA A 594 27.26 8.81 -2.72
CA ALA A 594 26.31 9.72 -2.07
C ALA A 594 25.51 10.57 -3.08
N VAL A 595 26.17 11.12 -4.11
CA VAL A 595 25.45 11.94 -5.11
C VAL A 595 24.59 11.07 -6.02
N ALA A 596 25.10 9.92 -6.48
CA ALA A 596 24.33 9.02 -7.33
C ALA A 596 23.13 8.42 -6.57
N ALA A 597 23.33 7.90 -5.36
CA ALA A 597 22.27 7.33 -4.54
C ALA A 597 21.21 8.37 -4.18
N LEU A 598 21.61 9.59 -3.79
CA LEU A 598 20.67 10.66 -3.49
C LEU A 598 19.80 11.02 -4.70
N VAL A 599 20.41 11.26 -5.87
CA VAL A 599 19.66 11.78 -7.02
C VAL A 599 18.91 10.67 -7.77
N VAL A 600 19.47 9.47 -7.86
CA VAL A 600 18.74 8.32 -8.41
C VAL A 600 17.60 7.92 -7.47
N GLY A 601 17.83 7.89 -6.16
CA GLY A 601 16.79 7.59 -5.16
C GLY A 601 15.65 8.61 -5.17
N LEU A 602 15.97 9.91 -5.08
CA LEU A 602 14.96 10.98 -5.21
C LEU A 602 14.22 10.91 -6.54
N GLY A 603 14.94 10.66 -7.64
CA GLY A 603 14.33 10.48 -8.96
C GLY A 603 13.36 9.31 -9.00
N ALA A 604 13.75 8.16 -8.45
CA ALA A 604 12.93 6.96 -8.40
C ALA A 604 11.65 7.16 -7.57
N ILE A 605 11.75 7.84 -6.42
CA ILE A 605 10.62 8.06 -5.49
C ILE A 605 9.62 9.10 -6.03
N THR A 606 10.04 10.04 -6.89
CA THR A 606 9.13 11.12 -7.36
C THR A 606 7.85 10.64 -8.03
N GLY A 607 7.90 9.59 -8.86
CA GLY A 607 6.71 9.02 -9.51
C GLY A 607 5.74 8.43 -8.48
N PRO A 608 6.17 7.44 -7.66
CA PRO A 608 5.38 6.86 -6.59
C PRO A 608 4.82 7.89 -5.62
N LEU A 609 5.60 8.88 -5.21
CA LEU A 609 5.14 9.93 -4.29
C LEU A 609 3.98 10.73 -4.88
N VAL A 610 4.06 11.10 -6.16
CA VAL A 610 2.94 11.76 -6.86
C VAL A 610 1.74 10.81 -6.98
N GLY A 611 1.98 9.52 -7.22
CA GLY A 611 0.93 8.50 -7.28
C GLY A 611 0.15 8.35 -5.98
N VAL A 612 0.87 8.22 -4.86
CA VAL A 612 0.30 8.16 -3.51
C VAL A 612 -0.53 9.40 -3.21
N ILE A 613 0.00 10.59 -3.51
CA ILE A 613 -0.75 11.84 -3.32
C ILE A 613 -2.04 11.83 -4.15
N LEU A 614 -1.98 11.41 -5.42
CA LEU A 614 -3.16 11.37 -6.29
C LEU A 614 -4.18 10.33 -5.83
N LEU A 615 -3.74 9.16 -5.34
CA LEU A 615 -4.63 8.13 -4.78
C LEU A 615 -5.39 8.63 -3.55
N LEU A 616 -4.76 9.48 -2.72
CA LEU A 616 -5.38 10.01 -1.51
C LEU A 616 -6.33 11.20 -1.73
N VAL A 617 -6.22 11.89 -2.87
CA VAL A 617 -6.93 13.17 -3.10
C VAL A 617 -7.82 13.17 -4.35
N SER A 618 -7.89 12.07 -5.10
CA SER A 618 -8.65 12.03 -6.35
C SER A 618 -9.31 10.67 -6.59
N ASP A 619 -10.47 10.69 -7.24
CA ASP A 619 -11.21 9.51 -7.69
C ASP A 619 -10.72 9.02 -9.07
N GLY A 620 -9.50 9.40 -9.46
CA GLY A 620 -8.94 9.04 -10.75
C GLY A 620 -8.75 7.53 -10.87
N SER A 621 -9.19 6.93 -11.99
CA SER A 621 -8.92 5.50 -12.23
C SER A 621 -7.42 5.20 -12.11
N PHE A 622 -7.07 4.01 -11.61
CA PHE A 622 -5.68 3.58 -11.43
C PHE A 622 -4.84 3.70 -12.70
N ASN A 623 -5.43 3.42 -13.87
CA ASN A 623 -4.76 3.57 -15.16
C ASN A 623 -4.35 5.03 -15.43
N VAL A 624 -5.21 5.99 -15.06
CA VAL A 624 -4.91 7.41 -15.20
C VAL A 624 -3.84 7.84 -14.20
N ILE A 625 -3.93 7.41 -12.95
CA ILE A 625 -2.92 7.74 -11.92
C ILE A 625 -1.55 7.15 -12.31
N ASN A 626 -1.49 5.87 -12.70
CA ASN A 626 -0.27 5.21 -13.16
C ASN A 626 0.30 5.87 -14.43
N LEU A 627 -0.55 6.34 -15.35
CA LEU A 627 -0.11 7.14 -16.49
C LEU A 627 0.54 8.45 -16.03
N ILE A 628 -0.07 9.17 -15.08
CA ILE A 628 0.48 10.43 -14.56
C ILE A 628 1.81 10.18 -13.84
N THR A 629 1.92 9.16 -12.99
CA THR A 629 3.19 8.83 -12.31
C THR A 629 4.29 8.47 -13.30
N ALA A 630 3.96 7.75 -14.37
CA ALA A 630 4.90 7.47 -15.44
C ALA A 630 5.31 8.74 -16.21
N LEU A 631 4.39 9.68 -16.44
CA LEU A 631 4.69 10.98 -17.06
C LEU A 631 5.59 11.86 -16.16
N VAL A 632 5.60 11.66 -14.85
CA VAL A 632 6.59 12.33 -13.97
C VAL A 632 8.02 11.93 -14.35
N TYR A 633 8.26 10.66 -14.71
CA TYR A 633 9.58 10.17 -15.12
C TYR A 633 10.10 10.78 -16.43
N VAL A 634 9.21 11.19 -17.33
CA VAL A 634 9.56 11.96 -18.55
C VAL A 634 10.30 13.25 -18.18
N VAL A 635 9.99 13.85 -17.02
CA VAL A 635 10.61 15.09 -16.56
C VAL A 635 11.79 14.82 -15.63
N THR A 636 11.65 13.88 -14.68
CA THR A 636 12.60 13.69 -13.59
C THR A 636 13.85 12.90 -14.01
N ILE A 637 13.73 11.85 -14.83
CA ILE A 637 14.88 11.02 -15.21
C ILE A 637 15.92 11.77 -16.06
N PRO A 638 15.56 12.63 -17.03
CA PRO A 638 16.56 13.44 -17.73
C PRO A 638 17.32 14.40 -16.80
N PHE A 639 16.67 14.88 -15.72
CA PHE A 639 17.35 15.68 -14.69
C PHE A 639 18.35 14.84 -13.89
N VAL A 640 17.97 13.62 -13.48
CA VAL A 640 18.88 12.65 -12.86
C VAL A 640 20.09 12.37 -13.76
N ALA A 641 19.83 12.10 -15.05
CA ALA A 641 20.86 11.85 -16.04
C ALA A 641 21.83 13.04 -16.22
N LEU A 642 21.34 14.28 -16.16
CA LEU A 642 22.18 15.48 -16.19
C LEU A 642 23.11 15.55 -14.98
N VAL A 643 22.59 15.33 -13.78
CA VAL A 643 23.41 15.30 -12.56
C VAL A 643 24.50 14.24 -12.66
N LEU A 644 24.15 13.03 -13.12
CA LEU A 644 25.13 11.95 -13.31
C LEU A 644 26.17 12.30 -14.38
N GLY A 645 25.79 12.98 -15.46
CA GLY A 645 26.71 13.48 -16.49
C GLY A 645 27.72 14.49 -15.92
N TYR A 646 27.24 15.50 -15.20
CA TYR A 646 28.12 16.48 -14.53
C TYR A 646 29.02 15.82 -13.47
N LEU A 647 28.50 14.85 -12.72
CA LEU A 647 29.27 14.08 -11.76
C LEU A 647 30.38 13.28 -12.45
N TYR A 648 30.10 12.66 -13.61
CA TYR A 648 31.10 11.94 -14.40
C TYR A 648 32.27 12.84 -14.82
N PHE A 649 32.00 14.05 -15.32
CA PHE A 649 33.05 15.00 -15.68
C PHE A 649 33.87 15.45 -14.46
N ASP A 650 33.23 15.73 -13.32
CA ASP A 650 33.91 16.09 -12.07
C ASP A 650 34.82 14.96 -11.58
N LEU A 651 34.32 13.72 -11.55
CA LEU A 651 35.09 12.53 -11.18
C LEU A 651 36.27 12.30 -12.13
N SER A 652 36.04 12.41 -13.44
CA SER A 652 37.06 12.22 -14.48
C SER A 652 38.21 13.21 -14.36
N LEU A 653 37.91 14.50 -14.12
CA LEU A 653 38.91 15.55 -13.94
C LEU A 653 39.69 15.43 -12.64
N ARG A 654 39.14 14.74 -11.63
CA ARG A 654 39.84 14.50 -10.38
C ARG A 654 40.70 13.25 -10.45
N ALA A 655 40.24 12.19 -11.11
CA ALA A 655 41.04 10.99 -11.35
C ALA A 655 42.27 11.25 -12.24
N GLY A 656 42.22 12.27 -13.11
CA GLY A 656 43.34 12.69 -13.96
C GLY A 656 44.34 13.67 -13.33
N SER A 657 44.20 14.02 -12.04
CA SER A 657 45.20 14.84 -11.34
C SER A 657 45.98 13.99 -10.32
N PRO A 658 47.32 14.17 -10.23
CA PRO A 658 48.09 13.57 -9.15
C PRO A 658 47.55 14.04 -7.79
N ASP A 659 47.67 13.18 -6.79
CA ASP A 659 47.40 13.52 -5.40
C ASP A 659 48.29 14.69 -4.94
N VAL A 660 47.81 15.42 -3.94
CA VAL A 660 48.56 16.52 -3.28
C VAL A 660 49.82 15.93 -2.64
N GLY A 661 50.97 16.12 -3.29
CA GLY A 661 52.28 15.70 -2.77
C GLY A 661 53.35 15.36 -3.80
N GLU A 662 53.03 15.28 -5.08
CA GLU A 662 54.02 14.99 -6.13
C GLU A 662 54.34 16.25 -6.95
N ASP A 663 55.51 16.85 -6.68
CA ASP A 663 56.05 17.98 -7.43
C ASP A 663 56.20 17.62 -8.91
N ARG A 664 55.77 18.53 -9.81
CA ARG A 664 56.17 18.49 -11.22
C ARG A 664 57.18 19.61 -11.50
N PRO A 665 58.22 19.33 -12.30
CA PRO A 665 58.94 20.40 -12.99
C PRO A 665 58.01 21.07 -14.00
N GLU A 666 58.08 22.40 -14.04
CA GLU A 666 57.28 23.28 -14.90
C GLU A 666 57.33 22.85 -16.37
N VAL A 667 56.15 22.66 -16.99
CA VAL A 667 56.03 22.68 -18.45
C VAL A 667 54.79 23.50 -18.85
N VAL A 668 55.05 24.39 -19.80
CA VAL A 668 54.29 25.53 -20.30
C VAL A 668 52.93 25.16 -20.93
N ALA A 669 52.00 26.11 -20.86
CA ALA A 669 50.67 26.07 -21.42
C ALA A 669 50.61 25.71 -22.91
N GLY A 670 49.74 24.75 -23.25
CA GLY A 670 49.29 24.48 -24.62
C GLY A 670 49.62 23.08 -25.15
N ALA A 671 48.90 22.05 -24.70
CA ALA A 671 48.68 20.81 -25.45
C ALA A 671 47.65 19.92 -24.71
N LEU A 672 46.42 19.86 -25.21
CA LEU A 672 45.61 18.66 -25.05
C LEU A 672 45.99 17.70 -26.19
N PRO A 673 46.40 16.45 -25.93
CA PRO A 673 46.59 15.47 -26.99
C PRO A 673 45.22 15.12 -27.57
N ARG A 674 45.08 15.29 -28.88
CA ARG A 674 44.06 14.59 -29.67
C ARG A 674 44.56 13.17 -29.89
N GLU A 675 43.80 12.19 -29.42
CA GLU A 675 43.68 10.86 -30.04
C GLU A 675 42.23 10.43 -30.06
#